data_AF-A0A5Q4GZD8-F1
#
_entry.id   AF-A0A5Q4GZD8-F1
#
_cell.length_a   1.000
_cell.length_b   1.000
_cell.length_c   1.000
_cell.angle_alpha   90.00
_cell.angle_beta   90.00
_cell.angle_gamma   90.00
#
_symmetry.space_group_name_H-M   'P 1'
#
loop_
_entity.id
_entity.type
_entity.pdbx_description
1 polymer ?
#
loop_
_entity_poly.entity_id
_entity_poly.type
_entity_poly.pdbx_seq_one_letter_code
_entity_poly.pdbx_strand_id
1 'polypeptide(L)'
;MNEGSVMKKIGAIIANRQVLQLAVATLLLAVCTTAAVYAYHRYLRNVRVALVGFRDSDWGMWSSAAQGNSYYTLHRFDRDEIASAPLGNYHAVLIRAMGYRPPVEDLEALAAARAAGAKIVMLISTSETASDEENLEPEHRERIDAYLEHGGEDNVRGVLDYLARNLAGREVQVPPVVERPREGYFHLGDAVFATLEEYEAYLSAQRPRLMDADAPRVVLFGSFLDPLSLLERGPVDDLLNALEQRGVRVYPVFGREPFLQIEQIHPDLAIVFPHGRLLRGDEAPALLQRMGIPCLSALHLIVDRQQWQEDMRGMSAGLLSQSVTMPELDGVIEPLVISSMELNDQALSVRTTLPDRFDRYVNRVVNWLKLRRTPNDRKRVVIVYYKAPGASALAASGLEVAPSLYHTLARLRDEGYDLGEDFPSSPEALYELIQQRGRTVGQWAVGAYEQFLDEAEPELVPVEQYAGWFQDMLSPERQQDMIDRWGQIPGQHMVTQQDGRGYLAVSRIRFGNVVIMPQPTAGAIGGDDVATVHGTGEAPPHFYLGAYLWARHGFQADAIVHFGTHGSLEFTFGKSAALSGDCWPDILIGDLPHIYPYIINNVGEALVAKRRSYGVIVSHLTPPFTDAGLYGELERLHELVHEFDYSEDELLKHELRRSITDAVRQMDMTADLGLDAEALDDRLLDDEEIVLLHNCLHELKDQHIPDGLHVIGRPYEEDQIRNTAAGMLGSRGWETVQAVLAAEGEPLPDAAERQSDIMRQLLDSVREGEPSEIGGSDEEELARIWTPERVAMLLDVAEPEVADAFQQLLSAASENAAALEASPTAELDGLVTALAGGFIAPSSGADVLRNPQAAPTGRNLYSINAELTPSEEAWRVGVNMADSILAEHLEANGQYPRRVAFSLWGGEFIRSRGATIAQILHLIGVRPKRDGRGTVYDVEIIPAEELGRPRVDVVVQTTGQFRDAAASRIALIDKAVQMVAELPE
;
A
#
# COMPACT_ATOMS: atom_id res chain seq x y z
N MET A 1 -90.82 -25.02 -67.32
CA MET A 1 -90.54 -24.64 -65.91
C MET A 1 -89.12 -24.12 -65.83
N ASN A 2 -88.97 -22.81 -65.60
CA ASN A 2 -87.76 -22.05 -65.20
C ASN A 2 -86.37 -22.46 -65.72
N GLU A 3 -86.08 -22.13 -66.98
CA GLU A 3 -84.70 -21.97 -67.51
C GLU A 3 -84.19 -20.51 -67.44
N GLY A 4 -84.96 -19.58 -66.87
CA GLY A 4 -84.66 -18.14 -66.89
C GLY A 4 -83.80 -17.58 -65.76
N SER A 5 -83.30 -18.39 -64.81
CA SER A 5 -82.67 -17.88 -63.58
C SER A 5 -81.15 -18.01 -63.51
N VAL A 6 -80.54 -18.88 -64.33
CA VAL A 6 -79.09 -19.17 -64.22
C VAL A 6 -78.24 -18.27 -65.12
N MET A 7 -78.71 -17.89 -66.32
CA MET A 7 -77.96 -16.97 -67.20
C MET A 7 -77.99 -15.50 -66.77
N LYS A 8 -78.92 -15.07 -65.89
CA LYS A 8 -78.96 -13.68 -65.38
C LYS A 8 -77.98 -13.39 -64.24
N LYS A 9 -77.42 -14.43 -63.59
CA LYS A 9 -76.40 -14.27 -62.53
C LYS A 9 -74.96 -14.28 -63.05
N ILE A 10 -74.73 -14.74 -64.28
CA ILE A 10 -73.38 -14.74 -64.90
C ILE A 10 -73.09 -13.41 -65.62
N GLY A 11 -74.13 -12.69 -66.09
CA GLY A 11 -73.98 -11.39 -66.76
C GLY A 11 -73.69 -10.18 -65.84
N ALA A 12 -73.90 -10.28 -64.52
CA ALA A 12 -73.69 -9.18 -63.58
C ALA A 12 -72.24 -9.06 -63.07
N ILE A 13 -71.41 -10.08 -63.28
CA ILE A 13 -70.00 -10.09 -62.84
C ILE A 13 -69.09 -9.39 -63.87
N ILE A 14 -69.56 -9.18 -65.11
CA ILE A 14 -68.78 -8.56 -66.19
C ILE A 14 -69.06 -7.04 -66.33
N ALA A 15 -70.03 -6.49 -65.60
CA ALA A 15 -70.47 -5.09 -65.76
C ALA A 15 -69.98 -4.12 -64.68
N ASN A 16 -68.89 -4.42 -63.95
CA ASN A 16 -68.28 -3.41 -63.09
C ASN A 16 -66.77 -3.35 -63.30
N ARG A 17 -66.40 -2.89 -64.50
CA ARG A 17 -65.02 -2.59 -64.91
C ARG A 17 -64.31 -1.72 -63.86
N GLN A 18 -65.04 -0.85 -63.17
CA GLN A 18 -64.55 -0.03 -62.07
C GLN A 18 -64.20 -0.84 -60.81
N VAL A 19 -64.99 -1.86 -60.42
CA VAL A 19 -64.68 -2.71 -59.26
C VAL A 19 -63.50 -3.63 -59.55
N LEU A 20 -63.39 -4.17 -60.78
CA LEU A 20 -62.23 -4.95 -61.20
C LEU A 20 -60.96 -4.08 -61.28
N GLN A 21 -61.07 -2.84 -61.81
CA GLN A 21 -59.97 -1.87 -61.82
C GLN A 21 -59.55 -1.45 -60.41
N LEU A 22 -60.51 -1.26 -59.49
CA LEU A 22 -60.22 -0.95 -58.09
C LEU A 22 -59.53 -2.12 -57.39
N ALA A 23 -60.03 -3.35 -57.56
CA ALA A 23 -59.40 -4.54 -56.97
C ALA A 23 -57.98 -4.78 -57.51
N VAL A 24 -57.76 -4.59 -58.81
CA VAL A 24 -56.42 -4.69 -59.41
C VAL A 24 -55.51 -3.55 -58.91
N ALA A 25 -56.02 -2.32 -58.77
CA ALA A 25 -55.27 -1.21 -58.21
C ALA A 25 -54.91 -1.42 -56.72
N THR A 26 -55.82 -1.96 -55.91
CA THR A 26 -55.55 -2.32 -54.51
C THR A 26 -54.55 -3.45 -54.40
N LEU A 27 -54.62 -4.47 -55.26
CA LEU A 27 -53.65 -5.55 -55.31
C LEU A 27 -52.27 -5.04 -55.75
N LEU A 28 -52.20 -4.18 -56.77
CA LEU A 28 -50.96 -3.55 -57.21
C LEU A 28 -50.39 -2.64 -56.13
N LEU A 29 -51.22 -1.86 -55.43
CA LEU A 29 -50.78 -1.04 -54.30
C LEU A 29 -50.26 -1.93 -53.16
N ALA A 30 -50.94 -3.03 -52.83
CA ALA A 30 -50.49 -3.97 -51.81
C ALA A 30 -49.15 -4.61 -52.21
N VAL A 31 -49.01 -5.08 -53.46
CA VAL A 31 -47.76 -5.64 -53.98
C VAL A 31 -46.64 -4.60 -54.00
N CYS A 32 -46.90 -3.38 -54.48
CA CYS A 32 -45.91 -2.30 -54.46
C CYS A 32 -45.54 -1.89 -53.03
N THR A 33 -46.49 -1.86 -52.10
CA THR A 33 -46.25 -1.53 -50.69
C THR A 33 -45.45 -2.65 -50.02
N THR A 34 -45.82 -3.92 -50.23
CA THR A 34 -45.06 -5.07 -49.73
C THR A 34 -43.66 -5.14 -50.35
N ALA A 35 -43.52 -4.85 -51.65
CA ALA A 35 -42.22 -4.78 -52.32
C ALA A 35 -41.39 -3.60 -51.84
N ALA A 36 -42.00 -2.44 -51.58
CA ALA A 36 -41.32 -1.26 -51.02
C ALA A 36 -40.90 -1.50 -49.57
N VAL A 37 -41.75 -2.12 -48.74
CA VAL A 37 -41.43 -2.55 -47.37
C VAL A 37 -40.33 -3.59 -47.39
N TYR A 38 -40.42 -4.60 -48.27
CA TYR A 38 -39.38 -5.61 -48.44
C TYR A 38 -38.05 -4.98 -48.89
N ALA A 39 -38.08 -4.11 -49.90
CA ALA A 39 -36.89 -3.40 -50.38
C ALA A 39 -36.31 -2.47 -49.32
N TYR A 40 -37.17 -1.81 -48.53
CA TYR A 40 -36.74 -1.00 -47.41
C TYR A 40 -36.04 -1.85 -46.34
N HIS A 41 -36.66 -2.93 -45.88
CA HIS A 41 -36.07 -3.81 -44.88
C HIS A 41 -34.81 -4.52 -45.39
N ARG A 42 -34.75 -4.90 -46.66
CA ARG A 42 -33.65 -5.66 -47.26
C ARG A 42 -32.45 -4.81 -47.68
N TYR A 43 -32.69 -3.60 -48.18
CA TYR A 43 -31.66 -2.76 -48.83
C TYR A 43 -31.49 -1.37 -48.23
N LEU A 44 -32.53 -0.74 -47.66
CA LEU A 44 -32.46 0.67 -47.22
C LEU A 44 -32.39 0.88 -45.70
N ARG A 45 -32.90 -0.04 -44.89
CA ARG A 45 -32.86 0.05 -43.43
C ARG A 45 -31.44 -0.23 -42.94
N ASN A 46 -30.93 0.56 -42.01
CA ASN A 46 -29.60 0.29 -41.43
C ASN A 46 -29.63 -0.93 -40.51
N VAL A 47 -28.52 -1.66 -40.48
CA VAL A 47 -28.27 -2.71 -39.48
C VAL A 47 -28.07 -2.04 -38.13
N ARG A 48 -29.07 -2.18 -37.25
CA ARG A 48 -29.00 -1.66 -35.89
C ARG A 48 -28.19 -2.60 -35.00
N VAL A 49 -27.16 -2.07 -34.37
CA VAL A 49 -26.30 -2.77 -33.40
C VAL A 49 -26.39 -2.05 -32.06
N ALA A 50 -26.68 -2.78 -30.99
CA ALA A 50 -26.65 -2.26 -29.63
C ALA A 50 -25.30 -2.62 -28.98
N LEU A 51 -24.65 -1.62 -28.40
CA LEU A 51 -23.42 -1.76 -27.63
C LEU A 51 -23.75 -1.50 -26.16
N VAL A 52 -23.72 -2.54 -25.34
CA VAL A 52 -24.15 -2.48 -23.94
C VAL A 52 -22.96 -2.58 -23.00
N GLY A 53 -22.84 -1.62 -22.08
CA GLY A 53 -21.74 -1.55 -21.11
C GLY A 53 -20.38 -1.21 -21.73
N PHE A 54 -20.38 -0.58 -22.91
CA PHE A 54 -19.17 -0.05 -23.54
C PHE A 54 -18.79 1.28 -22.88
N ARG A 55 -17.52 1.45 -22.53
CA ARG A 55 -17.02 2.73 -21.97
C ARG A 55 -16.87 3.76 -23.09
N ASP A 56 -16.66 5.02 -22.71
CA ASP A 56 -16.49 6.13 -23.66
C ASP A 56 -15.35 5.88 -24.65
N SER A 57 -14.23 5.30 -24.19
CA SER A 57 -13.10 4.93 -25.05
C SER A 57 -13.45 3.84 -26.06
N ASP A 58 -14.15 2.78 -25.64
CA ASP A 58 -14.60 1.73 -26.55
C ASP A 58 -15.65 2.28 -27.53
N TRP A 59 -16.61 3.06 -27.03
CA TRP A 59 -17.63 3.71 -27.85
C TRP A 59 -17.02 4.64 -28.90
N GLY A 60 -16.02 5.44 -28.53
CA GLY A 60 -15.32 6.31 -29.46
C GLY A 60 -14.67 5.53 -30.62
N MET A 61 -13.98 4.43 -30.32
CA MET A 61 -13.40 3.56 -31.35
C MET A 61 -14.47 2.93 -32.25
N TRP A 62 -15.54 2.38 -31.67
CA TRP A 62 -16.60 1.72 -32.44
C TRP A 62 -17.42 2.71 -33.28
N SER A 63 -17.71 3.88 -32.72
CA SER A 63 -18.40 4.94 -33.44
C SER A 63 -17.54 5.53 -34.57
N SER A 64 -16.22 5.72 -34.37
CA SER A 64 -15.26 6.12 -35.42
C SER A 64 -15.19 5.07 -36.54
N ALA A 65 -15.04 3.79 -36.20
CA ALA A 65 -15.07 2.68 -37.17
C ALA A 65 -16.37 2.65 -37.98
N ALA A 66 -17.46 3.14 -37.40
CA ALA A 66 -18.75 3.25 -38.05
C ALA A 66 -18.93 4.52 -38.92
N GLN A 67 -18.10 5.55 -38.75
CA GLN A 67 -18.23 6.81 -39.48
C GLN A 67 -18.02 6.63 -40.99
N GLY A 68 -18.81 7.36 -41.77
CA GLY A 68 -18.76 7.35 -43.23
C GLY A 68 -19.44 6.15 -43.90
N ASN A 69 -20.06 5.23 -43.12
CA ASN A 69 -20.74 4.05 -43.63
C ASN A 69 -22.27 4.15 -43.44
N SER A 70 -23.05 3.88 -44.49
CA SER A 70 -24.52 3.90 -44.44
C SER A 70 -25.16 2.56 -44.05
N TYR A 71 -24.39 1.49 -43.84
CA TYR A 71 -24.95 0.14 -43.68
C TYR A 71 -25.44 -0.18 -42.26
N TYR A 72 -24.93 0.49 -41.23
CA TYR A 72 -25.26 0.21 -39.83
C TYR A 72 -25.46 1.47 -39.00
N THR A 73 -26.17 1.33 -37.88
CA THR A 73 -26.36 2.37 -36.88
C THR A 73 -26.09 1.78 -35.50
N LEU A 74 -25.16 2.39 -34.78
CA LEU A 74 -24.79 1.98 -33.44
C LEU A 74 -25.62 2.74 -32.41
N HIS A 75 -26.05 2.05 -31.37
CA HIS A 75 -26.68 2.65 -30.20
C HIS A 75 -25.98 2.12 -28.96
N ARG A 76 -25.65 3.02 -28.03
CA ARG A 76 -25.04 2.67 -26.75
C ARG A 76 -26.11 2.60 -25.66
N PHE A 77 -25.95 1.63 -24.77
CA PHE A 77 -26.73 1.48 -23.54
C PHE A 77 -25.79 1.15 -22.38
N ASP A 78 -26.13 1.60 -21.20
CA ASP A 78 -25.48 1.15 -19.96
C ASP A 78 -26.05 -0.21 -19.52
N ARG A 79 -25.35 -0.90 -18.60
CA ARG A 79 -25.73 -2.27 -18.20
C ARG A 79 -27.05 -2.30 -17.44
N ASP A 80 -27.29 -1.30 -16.61
CA ASP A 80 -28.53 -1.10 -15.85
C ASP A 80 -29.74 -0.76 -16.74
N GLU A 81 -29.50 -0.41 -18.01
CA GLU A 81 -30.57 -0.16 -18.96
C GLU A 81 -31.08 -1.43 -19.67
N ILE A 82 -30.42 -2.60 -19.53
CA ILE A 82 -30.74 -3.83 -20.28
C ILE A 82 -32.23 -4.19 -20.17
N ALA A 83 -32.78 -4.22 -18.94
CA ALA A 83 -34.19 -4.52 -18.71
C ALA A 83 -35.18 -3.56 -19.40
N SER A 84 -34.79 -2.29 -19.59
CA SER A 84 -35.65 -1.24 -20.16
C SER A 84 -35.39 -0.96 -21.64
N ALA A 85 -34.22 -1.34 -22.16
CA ALA A 85 -33.80 -1.08 -23.51
C ALA A 85 -34.59 -1.95 -24.52
N PRO A 86 -34.98 -1.40 -25.68
CA PRO A 86 -35.75 -2.14 -26.68
C PRO A 86 -34.86 -3.05 -27.52
N LEU A 87 -34.13 -3.98 -26.87
CA LEU A 87 -33.07 -4.80 -27.45
C LEU A 87 -33.58 -5.71 -28.59
N GLY A 88 -34.85 -6.12 -28.57
CA GLY A 88 -35.48 -6.88 -29.66
C GLY A 88 -35.58 -6.14 -31.00
N ASN A 89 -35.33 -4.82 -31.05
CA ASN A 89 -35.32 -4.04 -32.28
C ASN A 89 -33.96 -4.03 -33.01
N TYR A 90 -32.96 -4.72 -32.46
CA TYR A 90 -31.58 -4.76 -32.93
C TYR A 90 -31.26 -6.10 -33.61
N HIS A 91 -30.38 -6.06 -34.61
CA HIS A 91 -29.93 -7.30 -35.27
C HIS A 91 -28.83 -7.98 -34.45
N ALA A 92 -27.96 -7.18 -33.83
CA ALA A 92 -26.92 -7.65 -32.93
C ALA A 92 -26.89 -6.80 -31.64
N VAL A 93 -26.67 -7.46 -30.51
CA VAL A 93 -26.51 -6.86 -29.19
C VAL A 93 -25.17 -7.34 -28.64
N LEU A 94 -24.18 -6.46 -28.60
CA LEU A 94 -22.85 -6.74 -28.07
C LEU A 94 -22.80 -6.24 -26.63
N ILE A 95 -22.54 -7.13 -25.68
CA ILE A 95 -22.57 -6.82 -24.25
C ILE A 95 -21.18 -7.03 -23.67
N ARG A 96 -20.54 -5.99 -23.13
CA ARG A 96 -19.33 -6.18 -22.31
C ARG A 96 -19.76 -6.79 -20.98
N ALA A 97 -19.39 -8.05 -20.72
CA ALA A 97 -19.88 -8.85 -19.60
C ALA A 97 -18.83 -9.14 -18.51
N MET A 98 -17.69 -8.44 -18.50
CA MET A 98 -16.69 -8.59 -17.44
C MET A 98 -17.29 -8.26 -16.07
N GLY A 99 -17.25 -9.23 -15.14
CA GLY A 99 -17.84 -9.13 -13.80
C GLY A 99 -19.37 -8.98 -13.76
N TYR A 100 -20.05 -9.06 -14.92
CA TYR A 100 -21.49 -8.87 -15.00
C TYR A 100 -22.21 -10.16 -14.57
N ARG A 101 -23.09 -10.02 -13.57
CA ARG A 101 -24.00 -11.07 -13.10
C ARG A 101 -25.41 -10.58 -13.38
N PRO A 102 -26.06 -11.05 -14.47
CA PRO A 102 -27.35 -10.53 -14.88
C PRO A 102 -28.41 -10.78 -13.80
N PRO A 103 -29.12 -9.74 -13.32
CA PRO A 103 -30.31 -9.92 -12.51
C PRO A 103 -31.43 -10.58 -13.32
N VAL A 104 -32.48 -11.01 -12.63
CA VAL A 104 -33.59 -11.75 -13.25
C VAL A 104 -34.27 -10.92 -14.34
N GLU A 105 -34.44 -9.61 -14.13
CA GLU A 105 -35.08 -8.74 -15.13
C GLU A 105 -34.28 -8.65 -16.43
N ASP A 106 -32.95 -8.63 -16.33
CA ASP A 106 -32.06 -8.59 -17.49
C ASP A 106 -32.13 -9.91 -18.27
N LEU A 107 -32.17 -11.05 -17.58
CA LEU A 107 -32.34 -12.37 -18.22
C LEU A 107 -33.65 -12.44 -19.01
N GLU A 108 -34.74 -11.93 -18.46
CA GLU A 108 -36.04 -11.88 -19.14
C GLU A 108 -35.99 -10.99 -20.41
N ALA A 109 -35.35 -9.82 -20.32
CA ALA A 109 -35.20 -8.90 -21.44
C ALA A 109 -34.31 -9.49 -22.55
N LEU A 110 -33.20 -10.13 -22.20
CA LEU A 110 -32.31 -10.81 -23.15
C LEU A 110 -33.04 -11.98 -23.82
N ALA A 111 -33.79 -12.80 -23.07
CA ALA A 111 -34.60 -13.87 -23.64
C ALA A 111 -35.65 -13.35 -24.63
N ALA A 112 -36.34 -12.25 -24.30
CA ALA A 112 -37.29 -11.60 -25.20
C ALA A 112 -36.61 -11.06 -26.47
N ALA A 113 -35.42 -10.47 -26.36
CA ALA A 113 -34.65 -10.00 -27.50
C ALA A 113 -34.23 -11.15 -28.43
N ARG A 114 -33.79 -12.29 -27.87
CA ARG A 114 -33.49 -13.51 -28.66
C ARG A 114 -34.73 -14.02 -29.39
N ALA A 115 -35.87 -14.07 -28.73
CA ALA A 115 -37.14 -14.49 -29.34
C ALA A 115 -37.58 -13.57 -30.49
N ALA A 116 -37.23 -12.28 -30.41
CA ALA A 116 -37.43 -11.30 -31.48
C ALA A 116 -36.42 -11.41 -32.64
N GLY A 117 -35.39 -12.25 -32.50
CA GLY A 117 -34.38 -12.52 -33.53
C GLY A 117 -33.07 -11.75 -33.38
N ALA A 118 -32.84 -11.07 -32.26
CA ALA A 118 -31.56 -10.42 -31.98
C ALA A 118 -30.45 -11.45 -31.70
N LYS A 119 -29.26 -11.21 -32.26
CA LYS A 119 -28.04 -11.98 -31.98
C LYS A 119 -27.27 -11.33 -30.82
N ILE A 120 -27.28 -11.96 -29.67
CA ILE A 120 -26.58 -11.54 -28.45
C ILE A 120 -25.18 -12.11 -28.48
N VAL A 121 -24.19 -11.25 -28.25
CA VAL A 121 -22.77 -11.60 -28.20
C VAL A 121 -22.19 -11.06 -26.90
N MET A 122 -21.63 -11.96 -26.09
CA MET A 122 -21.02 -11.61 -24.81
C MET A 122 -19.52 -11.41 -24.99
N LEU A 123 -19.06 -10.18 -24.72
CA LEU A 123 -17.66 -9.79 -24.83
C LEU A 123 -17.02 -9.80 -23.45
N ILE A 124 -15.87 -10.48 -23.32
CA ILE A 124 -15.04 -10.47 -22.11
C ILE A 124 -15.83 -10.92 -20.86
N SER A 125 -16.69 -11.93 -21.02
CA SER A 125 -17.49 -12.49 -19.91
C SER A 125 -16.63 -13.29 -18.94
N THR A 126 -16.90 -13.14 -17.65
CA THR A 126 -16.28 -13.94 -16.57
C THR A 126 -17.33 -14.67 -15.72
N SER A 127 -18.59 -14.65 -16.14
CA SER A 127 -19.71 -15.33 -15.47
C SER A 127 -20.28 -16.39 -16.39
N GLU A 128 -20.44 -17.63 -15.90
CA GLU A 128 -21.10 -18.70 -16.65
C GLU A 128 -22.53 -18.29 -17.00
N THR A 129 -23.27 -17.75 -16.04
CA THR A 129 -24.66 -17.29 -16.23
C THR A 129 -24.81 -16.20 -17.28
N ALA A 130 -23.83 -15.31 -17.42
CA ALA A 130 -23.86 -14.30 -18.49
C ALA A 130 -23.49 -14.93 -19.84
N SER A 131 -22.56 -15.88 -19.84
CA SER A 131 -22.10 -16.55 -21.07
C SER A 131 -23.19 -17.44 -21.68
N ASP A 132 -24.04 -18.05 -20.85
CA ASP A 132 -25.18 -18.87 -21.29
C ASP A 132 -26.24 -18.08 -22.09
N GLU A 133 -26.24 -16.76 -21.98
CA GLU A 133 -27.20 -15.90 -22.67
C GLU A 133 -26.79 -15.57 -24.13
N GLU A 134 -25.57 -15.92 -24.53
CA GLU A 134 -25.08 -15.81 -25.92
C GLU A 134 -25.82 -16.78 -26.86
N ASN A 135 -26.23 -16.31 -28.05
CA ASN A 135 -26.94 -17.14 -29.04
C ASN A 135 -26.30 -17.09 -30.43
N LEU A 136 -24.98 -16.95 -30.46
CA LEU A 136 -24.18 -16.91 -31.67
C LEU A 136 -23.61 -18.30 -31.99
N GLU A 137 -23.66 -18.68 -33.26
CA GLU A 137 -23.11 -19.93 -33.76
C GLU A 137 -21.55 -19.91 -33.68
N PRO A 138 -20.88 -21.05 -33.38
CA PRO A 138 -19.43 -21.07 -33.14
C PRO A 138 -18.58 -20.48 -34.27
N GLU A 139 -18.94 -20.73 -35.53
CA GLU A 139 -18.22 -20.18 -36.70
C GLU A 139 -18.27 -18.64 -36.73
N HIS A 140 -19.41 -18.05 -36.37
CA HIS A 140 -19.54 -16.60 -36.28
C HIS A 140 -18.76 -16.05 -35.10
N ARG A 141 -18.75 -16.78 -33.99
CA ARG A 141 -18.01 -16.40 -32.79
C ARG A 141 -16.50 -16.37 -33.04
N GLU A 142 -15.94 -17.46 -33.56
CA GLU A 142 -14.51 -17.57 -33.90
C GLU A 142 -14.06 -16.43 -34.82
N ARG A 143 -14.89 -16.08 -35.81
CA ARG A 143 -14.56 -15.01 -36.75
C ARG A 143 -14.61 -13.63 -36.11
N ILE A 144 -15.56 -13.35 -35.22
CA ILE A 144 -15.62 -12.09 -34.46
C ILE A 144 -14.43 -12.01 -33.49
N ASP A 145 -14.13 -13.09 -32.79
CA ASP A 145 -12.98 -13.16 -31.87
C ASP A 145 -11.67 -12.90 -32.60
N ALA A 146 -11.47 -13.42 -33.82
CA ALA A 146 -10.27 -13.15 -34.61
C ALA A 146 -10.07 -11.65 -34.91
N TYR A 147 -11.12 -10.88 -35.20
CA TYR A 147 -10.99 -9.42 -35.34
C TYR A 147 -10.72 -8.74 -33.99
N LEU A 148 -11.45 -9.13 -32.95
CA LEU A 148 -11.33 -8.51 -31.63
C LEU A 148 -9.97 -8.81 -30.96
N GLU A 149 -9.37 -9.96 -31.26
CA GLU A 149 -8.05 -10.37 -30.75
C GLU A 149 -6.93 -9.45 -31.25
N HIS A 150 -7.00 -9.00 -32.52
CA HIS A 150 -6.02 -8.07 -33.09
C HIS A 150 -6.43 -6.59 -32.93
N GLY A 151 -7.70 -6.31 -32.64
CA GLY A 151 -8.23 -5.00 -32.27
C GLY A 151 -7.97 -3.88 -33.29
N GLY A 152 -8.22 -2.63 -32.88
CA GLY A 152 -8.06 -1.44 -33.72
C GLY A 152 -9.25 -1.15 -34.65
N GLU A 153 -9.31 0.08 -35.15
CA GLU A 153 -10.47 0.59 -35.89
C GLU A 153 -10.82 -0.24 -37.13
N ASP A 154 -9.82 -0.71 -37.89
CA ASP A 154 -10.01 -1.52 -39.09
C ASP A 154 -10.67 -2.88 -38.79
N ASN A 155 -10.25 -3.53 -37.70
CA ASN A 155 -10.80 -4.81 -37.30
C ASN A 155 -12.19 -4.63 -36.68
N VAL A 156 -12.45 -3.55 -35.93
CA VAL A 156 -13.80 -3.22 -35.45
C VAL A 156 -14.74 -2.97 -36.63
N ARG A 157 -14.28 -2.25 -37.66
CA ARG A 157 -15.02 -2.10 -38.94
C ARG A 157 -15.27 -3.46 -39.58
N GLY A 158 -14.27 -4.34 -39.57
CA GLY A 158 -14.40 -5.74 -40.00
C GLY A 158 -15.49 -6.51 -39.25
N VAL A 159 -15.60 -6.35 -37.91
CA VAL A 159 -16.70 -6.91 -37.12
C VAL A 159 -18.04 -6.35 -37.57
N LEU A 160 -18.17 -5.03 -37.72
CA LEU A 160 -19.43 -4.39 -38.14
C LEU A 160 -19.87 -4.84 -39.54
N ASP A 161 -18.94 -4.91 -40.49
CA ASP A 161 -19.21 -5.40 -41.85
C ASP A 161 -19.54 -6.90 -41.86
N TYR A 162 -18.88 -7.70 -41.01
CA TYR A 162 -19.19 -9.13 -40.82
C TYR A 162 -20.58 -9.35 -40.25
N LEU A 163 -20.96 -8.61 -39.20
CA LEU A 163 -22.30 -8.63 -38.61
C LEU A 163 -23.35 -8.20 -39.65
N ALA A 164 -23.08 -7.12 -40.40
CA ALA A 164 -23.98 -6.64 -41.42
C ALA A 164 -24.22 -7.69 -42.52
N ARG A 165 -23.17 -8.37 -43.00
CA ARG A 165 -23.28 -9.38 -44.05
C ARG A 165 -23.91 -10.68 -43.56
N ASN A 166 -23.37 -11.26 -42.50
CA ASN A 166 -23.65 -12.65 -42.13
C ASN A 166 -24.80 -12.78 -41.13
N LEU A 167 -25.04 -11.77 -40.29
CA LEU A 167 -26.15 -11.79 -39.33
C LEU A 167 -27.36 -10.97 -39.80
N ALA A 168 -27.15 -9.88 -40.55
CA ALA A 168 -28.22 -9.04 -41.07
C ALA A 168 -28.46 -9.16 -42.60
N GLY A 169 -27.72 -10.05 -43.27
CA GLY A 169 -27.91 -10.40 -44.69
C GLY A 169 -27.51 -9.33 -45.69
N ARG A 170 -26.80 -8.26 -45.31
CA ARG A 170 -26.42 -7.16 -46.21
C ARG A 170 -25.38 -7.58 -47.23
N GLU A 171 -25.42 -6.94 -48.39
CA GLU A 171 -24.41 -7.13 -49.43
C GLU A 171 -23.24 -6.17 -49.18
N VAL A 172 -22.40 -6.52 -48.21
CA VAL A 172 -21.20 -5.76 -47.81
C VAL A 172 -19.96 -6.63 -48.00
N GLN A 173 -18.86 -6.01 -48.42
CA GLN A 173 -17.56 -6.68 -48.48
C GLN A 173 -16.96 -6.74 -47.08
N VAL A 174 -16.72 -7.96 -46.58
CA VAL A 174 -16.05 -8.13 -45.29
C VAL A 174 -14.53 -8.09 -45.54
N PRO A 175 -13.80 -7.13 -44.94
CA PRO A 175 -12.34 -7.05 -45.09
C PRO A 175 -11.65 -8.25 -44.41
N PRO A 176 -10.43 -8.67 -44.80
CA PRO A 176 -9.68 -9.65 -44.01
C PRO A 176 -9.30 -9.10 -42.63
N VAL A 177 -8.95 -9.99 -41.70
CA VAL A 177 -8.40 -9.60 -40.39
C VAL A 177 -7.05 -8.93 -40.60
N VAL A 178 -6.84 -7.78 -39.97
CA VAL A 178 -5.54 -7.08 -39.94
C VAL A 178 -4.77 -7.59 -38.75
N GLU A 179 -3.74 -8.40 -39.00
CA GLU A 179 -2.87 -8.93 -37.94
C GLU A 179 -2.03 -7.81 -37.31
N ARG A 180 -2.07 -7.73 -35.99
CA ARG A 180 -1.24 -6.82 -35.18
C ARG A 180 -0.52 -7.64 -34.09
N PRO A 181 0.73 -7.28 -33.72
CA PRO A 181 1.43 -7.92 -32.62
C PRO A 181 0.60 -7.82 -31.33
N ARG A 182 0.52 -8.91 -30.57
CA ARG A 182 -0.21 -8.98 -29.29
C ARG A 182 0.64 -8.56 -28.09
N GLU A 183 1.95 -8.53 -28.30
CA GLU A 183 2.95 -8.08 -27.36
C GLU A 183 4.12 -7.49 -28.14
N GLY A 184 4.89 -6.63 -27.48
CA GLY A 184 6.04 -5.98 -28.07
C GLY A 184 6.15 -4.52 -27.64
N TYR A 185 6.47 -3.67 -28.60
CA TYR A 185 6.76 -2.25 -28.39
C TYR A 185 5.87 -1.38 -29.27
N PHE A 186 5.65 -0.13 -28.85
CA PHE A 186 5.00 0.84 -29.70
C PHE A 186 5.66 2.21 -29.59
N HIS A 187 5.38 3.07 -30.57
CA HIS A 187 5.74 4.49 -30.56
C HIS A 187 4.52 5.35 -30.88
N LEU A 188 4.71 6.66 -30.95
CA LEU A 188 3.65 7.63 -31.27
C LEU A 188 2.94 7.28 -32.59
N GLY A 189 1.64 7.59 -32.65
CA GLY A 189 0.78 7.21 -33.78
C GLY A 189 0.44 5.72 -33.78
N ASP A 190 0.48 5.10 -34.96
CA ASP A 190 0.11 3.68 -35.19
C ASP A 190 1.34 2.73 -35.24
N ALA A 191 2.52 3.20 -34.82
CA ALA A 191 3.75 2.43 -34.92
C ALA A 191 3.81 1.34 -33.83
N VAL A 192 3.81 0.07 -34.24
CA VAL A 192 3.86 -1.11 -33.36
C VAL A 192 4.90 -2.10 -33.89
N PHE A 193 5.66 -2.71 -32.99
CA PHE A 193 6.81 -3.55 -33.28
C PHE A 193 6.75 -4.83 -32.44
N ALA A 194 7.05 -5.99 -33.03
CA ALA A 194 7.00 -7.26 -32.32
C ALA A 194 8.29 -7.52 -31.52
N THR A 195 9.42 -6.95 -31.95
CA THR A 195 10.73 -7.21 -31.36
C THR A 195 11.48 -5.93 -30.98
N LEU A 196 12.43 -6.06 -30.04
CA LEU A 196 13.29 -4.95 -29.63
C LEU A 196 14.15 -4.42 -30.79
N GLU A 197 14.64 -5.33 -31.64
CA GLU A 197 15.48 -4.97 -32.80
C GLU A 197 14.71 -4.08 -33.80
N GLU A 198 13.45 -4.41 -34.08
CA GLU A 198 12.57 -3.59 -34.93
C GLU A 198 12.33 -2.20 -34.33
N TYR A 199 12.10 -2.14 -33.02
CA TYR A 199 11.87 -0.88 -32.31
C TYR A 199 13.13 0.01 -32.27
N GLU A 200 14.29 -0.54 -31.95
CA GLU A 200 15.55 0.20 -31.94
C GLU A 200 15.95 0.66 -33.35
N ALA A 201 15.67 -0.13 -34.39
CA ALA A 201 15.86 0.28 -35.79
C ALA A 201 14.98 1.49 -36.15
N TYR A 202 13.72 1.49 -35.69
CA TYR A 202 12.84 2.64 -35.85
C TYR A 202 13.36 3.89 -35.11
N LEU A 203 13.77 3.75 -33.84
CA LEU A 203 14.34 4.86 -33.08
C LEU A 203 15.62 5.40 -33.73
N SER A 204 16.50 4.52 -34.23
CA SER A 204 17.70 4.95 -34.96
C SER A 204 17.39 5.75 -36.22
N ALA A 205 16.30 5.44 -36.92
CA ALA A 205 15.90 6.14 -38.13
C ALA A 205 15.19 7.48 -37.81
N GLN A 206 14.27 7.49 -36.84
CA GLN A 206 13.40 8.63 -36.58
C GLN A 206 13.90 9.58 -35.49
N ARG A 207 14.77 9.09 -34.59
CA ARG A 207 15.27 9.79 -33.41
C ARG A 207 16.76 9.49 -33.16
N PRO A 208 17.66 9.72 -34.13
CA PRO A 208 19.06 9.28 -34.03
C PRO A 208 19.81 9.83 -32.81
N ARG A 209 19.44 11.01 -32.30
CA ARG A 209 20.03 11.61 -31.09
C ARG A 209 19.77 10.79 -29.83
N LEU A 210 18.69 10.02 -29.79
CA LEU A 210 18.40 9.16 -28.65
C LEU A 210 19.29 7.93 -28.63
N MET A 211 19.94 7.57 -29.75
CA MET A 211 20.78 6.37 -29.83
C MET A 211 22.21 6.57 -29.33
N ASP A 212 22.55 7.76 -28.83
CA ASP A 212 23.84 8.02 -28.17
C ASP A 212 24.04 7.04 -27.03
N ALA A 213 25.20 6.37 -26.95
CA ALA A 213 25.47 5.31 -25.97
C ALA A 213 25.15 5.71 -24.51
N ASP A 214 25.32 6.99 -24.20
CA ASP A 214 25.05 7.58 -22.89
C ASP A 214 23.59 8.03 -22.69
N ALA A 215 22.64 7.79 -23.58
CA ALA A 215 21.24 8.13 -23.32
C ALA A 215 20.61 7.10 -22.35
N PRO A 216 19.98 7.55 -21.25
CA PRO A 216 19.40 6.63 -20.26
C PRO A 216 18.20 5.89 -20.85
N ARG A 217 17.99 4.64 -20.42
CA ARG A 217 16.91 3.77 -20.90
C ARG A 217 15.80 3.70 -19.86
N VAL A 218 14.56 4.04 -20.25
CA VAL A 218 13.38 3.95 -19.39
C VAL A 218 12.35 3.03 -20.04
N VAL A 219 11.86 2.06 -19.29
CA VAL A 219 10.77 1.19 -19.74
C VAL A 219 9.43 1.67 -19.16
N LEU A 220 8.39 1.71 -19.99
CA LEU A 220 7.01 1.95 -19.56
C LEU A 220 6.25 0.62 -19.67
N PHE A 221 5.62 0.17 -18.59
CA PHE A 221 4.89 -1.11 -18.58
C PHE A 221 3.68 -1.08 -17.62
N GLY A 222 2.84 -2.11 -17.68
CA GLY A 222 1.66 -2.24 -16.81
C GLY A 222 0.34 -2.02 -17.54
N SER A 223 -0.66 -1.57 -16.79
CA SER A 223 -2.00 -1.37 -17.34
C SER A 223 -2.06 -0.14 -18.26
N PHE A 224 -3.09 -0.04 -19.09
CA PHE A 224 -3.34 1.14 -19.95
C PHE A 224 -2.29 1.40 -21.07
N LEU A 225 -1.33 0.49 -21.30
CA LEU A 225 -0.34 0.53 -22.40
C LEU A 225 -0.79 -0.19 -23.67
N ASP A 226 -2.09 -0.23 -23.94
CA ASP A 226 -2.59 -0.83 -25.19
C ASP A 226 -2.37 0.16 -26.36
N PRO A 227 -1.56 -0.19 -27.38
CA PRO A 227 -1.33 0.69 -28.53
C PRO A 227 -2.61 1.01 -29.31
N LEU A 228 -3.67 0.22 -29.14
CA LEU A 228 -4.95 0.37 -29.82
C LEU A 228 -5.94 1.28 -29.08
N SER A 229 -5.68 1.56 -27.80
CA SER A 229 -6.56 2.35 -26.93
C SER A 229 -6.29 3.86 -27.04
N LEU A 230 -6.39 4.43 -28.25
CA LEU A 230 -5.98 5.82 -28.56
C LEU A 230 -6.63 6.89 -27.66
N LEU A 231 -7.86 6.69 -27.19
CA LEU A 231 -8.57 7.62 -26.30
C LEU A 231 -8.11 7.56 -24.83
N GLU A 232 -7.37 6.52 -24.45
CA GLU A 232 -6.83 6.33 -23.10
C GLU A 232 -5.31 6.52 -23.06
N ARG A 233 -4.64 6.44 -24.21
CA ARG A 233 -3.18 6.45 -24.35
C ARG A 233 -2.54 7.84 -24.26
N GLY A 234 -3.33 8.91 -24.30
CA GLY A 234 -2.85 10.30 -24.30
C GLY A 234 -1.73 10.58 -23.29
N PRO A 235 -1.90 10.26 -22.00
CA PRO A 235 -0.83 10.48 -21.01
C PRO A 235 0.42 9.63 -21.19
N VAL A 236 0.31 8.45 -21.79
CA VAL A 236 1.47 7.60 -22.11
C VAL A 236 2.26 8.22 -23.26
N ASP A 237 1.57 8.70 -24.29
CA ASP A 237 2.18 9.41 -25.44
C ASP A 237 2.85 10.72 -25.00
N ASP A 238 2.19 11.48 -24.11
CA ASP A 238 2.75 12.70 -23.51
C ASP A 238 4.03 12.37 -22.73
N LEU A 239 4.00 11.34 -21.87
CA LEU A 239 5.14 10.92 -21.06
C LEU A 239 6.33 10.48 -21.92
N LEU A 240 6.06 9.65 -22.94
CA LEU A 240 7.05 9.22 -23.92
C LEU A 240 7.72 10.43 -24.56
N ASN A 241 6.93 11.36 -25.11
CA ASN A 241 7.44 12.55 -25.79
C ASN A 241 8.23 13.46 -24.84
N ALA A 242 7.75 13.69 -23.62
CA ALA A 242 8.42 14.54 -22.64
C ALA A 242 9.78 13.98 -22.21
N LEU A 243 9.89 12.67 -22.00
CA LEU A 243 11.14 12.00 -21.65
C LEU A 243 12.13 11.99 -22.83
N GLU A 244 11.66 11.71 -24.06
CA GLU A 244 12.51 11.79 -25.25
C GLU A 244 13.08 13.19 -25.47
N GLN A 245 12.30 14.26 -25.21
CA GLN A 245 12.78 15.64 -25.28
C GLN A 245 13.89 15.94 -24.25
N ARG A 246 13.93 15.19 -23.14
CA ARG A 246 15.02 15.24 -22.14
C ARG A 246 16.19 14.31 -22.47
N GLY A 247 16.20 13.69 -23.65
CA GLY A 247 17.28 12.81 -24.12
C GLY A 247 17.20 11.39 -23.57
N VAL A 248 16.04 10.95 -23.08
CA VAL A 248 15.81 9.60 -22.56
C VAL A 248 15.35 8.66 -23.68
N ARG A 249 15.92 7.45 -23.77
CA ARG A 249 15.39 6.38 -24.63
C ARG A 249 14.22 5.70 -23.91
N VAL A 250 13.02 5.87 -24.43
CA VAL A 250 11.80 5.31 -23.83
C VAL A 250 11.40 4.03 -24.57
N TYR A 251 11.01 3.00 -23.82
CA TYR A 251 10.54 1.72 -24.35
C TYR A 251 9.15 1.41 -23.79
N PRO A 252 8.06 1.78 -24.48
CA PRO A 252 6.71 1.39 -24.10
C PRO A 252 6.49 -0.09 -24.44
N VAL A 253 6.32 -0.93 -23.42
CA VAL A 253 6.11 -2.37 -23.55
C VAL A 253 4.64 -2.70 -23.29
N PHE A 254 4.05 -3.44 -24.22
CA PHE A 254 2.68 -3.95 -24.10
C PHE A 254 2.65 -5.46 -24.29
N GLY A 255 1.63 -6.12 -23.73
CA GLY A 255 1.49 -7.58 -23.77
C GLY A 255 1.17 -8.19 -22.41
N ARG A 256 1.07 -9.52 -22.36
CA ARG A 256 0.69 -10.24 -21.13
C ARG A 256 1.86 -10.47 -20.17
N GLU A 257 3.07 -10.64 -20.70
CA GLU A 257 4.26 -10.96 -19.91
C GLU A 257 5.40 -9.99 -20.25
N PRO A 258 5.33 -8.72 -19.83
CA PRO A 258 6.25 -7.68 -20.29
C PRO A 258 7.69 -7.87 -19.78
N PHE A 259 7.91 -8.75 -18.80
CA PHE A 259 9.17 -8.86 -18.06
C PHE A 259 10.32 -9.44 -18.87
N LEU A 260 10.05 -10.35 -19.80
CA LEU A 260 11.07 -10.86 -20.72
C LEU A 260 11.59 -9.73 -21.63
N GLN A 261 10.69 -8.89 -22.14
CA GLN A 261 11.04 -7.69 -22.91
C GLN A 261 11.80 -6.68 -22.04
N ILE A 262 11.35 -6.47 -20.79
CA ILE A 262 12.01 -5.57 -19.84
C ILE A 262 13.46 -6.00 -19.57
N GLU A 263 13.72 -7.29 -19.32
CA GLU A 263 15.08 -7.80 -19.08
C GLU A 263 15.98 -7.58 -20.31
N GLN A 264 15.48 -7.74 -21.54
CA GLN A 264 16.24 -7.53 -22.77
C GLN A 264 16.64 -6.07 -23.01
N ILE A 265 15.84 -5.11 -22.54
CA ILE A 265 16.10 -3.67 -22.72
C ILE A 265 17.31 -3.22 -21.88
N HIS A 266 17.57 -3.87 -20.74
CA HIS A 266 18.48 -3.38 -19.70
C HIS A 266 18.21 -1.91 -19.33
N PRO A 267 17.02 -1.58 -18.82
CA PRO A 267 16.67 -0.21 -18.47
C PRO A 267 17.44 0.29 -17.25
N ASP A 268 17.57 1.61 -17.12
CA ASP A 268 18.11 2.29 -15.94
C ASP A 268 17.02 2.56 -14.89
N LEU A 269 15.76 2.63 -15.32
CA LEU A 269 14.57 2.90 -14.51
C LEU A 269 13.33 2.31 -15.17
N ALA A 270 12.39 1.84 -14.36
CA ALA A 270 11.10 1.35 -14.81
C ALA A 270 9.96 2.28 -14.35
N ILE A 271 8.99 2.51 -15.23
CA ILE A 271 7.74 3.23 -14.92
C ILE A 271 6.59 2.27 -15.11
N VAL A 272 5.82 2.06 -14.04
CA VAL A 272 4.63 1.23 -14.09
C VAL A 272 3.37 2.09 -14.00
N PHE A 273 2.35 1.71 -14.76
CA PHE A 273 0.97 2.16 -14.57
C PHE A 273 0.21 1.07 -13.79
N PRO A 274 0.15 1.18 -12.46
CA PRO A 274 -0.23 0.05 -11.60
C PRO A 274 -1.74 -0.25 -11.63
N HIS A 275 -2.06 -1.54 -11.49
CA HIS A 275 -3.42 -2.04 -11.26
C HIS A 275 -3.37 -3.41 -10.54
N GLY A 276 -2.75 -3.44 -9.37
CA GLY A 276 -2.50 -4.64 -8.58
C GLY A 276 -1.03 -5.02 -8.52
N ARG A 277 -0.75 -6.30 -8.22
CA ARG A 277 0.61 -6.84 -8.24
C ARG A 277 1.15 -6.94 -9.67
N LEU A 278 2.46 -6.75 -9.82
CA LEU A 278 3.19 -6.86 -11.07
C LEU A 278 3.26 -8.31 -11.58
N LEU A 279 3.57 -9.24 -10.67
CA LEU A 279 3.58 -10.69 -10.88
C LEU A 279 2.92 -11.40 -9.70
N ARG A 280 2.79 -12.73 -9.78
CA ARG A 280 2.27 -13.54 -8.67
C ARG A 280 3.36 -13.73 -7.61
N GLY A 281 2.96 -13.68 -6.34
CA GLY A 281 3.89 -13.89 -5.21
C GLY A 281 5.07 -12.93 -5.27
N ASP A 282 6.25 -13.40 -4.90
CA ASP A 282 7.45 -12.56 -4.77
C ASP A 282 8.33 -12.53 -6.04
N GLU A 283 7.80 -12.98 -7.17
CA GLU A 283 8.52 -13.02 -8.45
C GLU A 283 8.92 -11.63 -8.94
N ALA A 284 8.03 -10.63 -8.79
CA ALA A 284 8.31 -9.25 -9.20
C ALA A 284 9.38 -8.57 -8.34
N PRO A 285 9.32 -8.59 -6.99
CA PRO A 285 10.42 -8.15 -6.14
C PRO A 285 11.76 -8.78 -6.52
N ALA A 286 11.79 -10.11 -6.70
CA ALA A 286 13.01 -10.83 -7.03
C ALA A 286 13.59 -10.39 -8.39
N LEU A 287 12.73 -10.15 -9.38
CA LEU A 287 13.14 -9.65 -10.68
C LEU A 287 13.71 -8.22 -10.60
N LEU A 288 12.99 -7.30 -9.97
CA LEU A 288 13.44 -5.91 -9.82
C LEU A 288 14.75 -5.82 -9.03
N GLN A 289 14.91 -6.68 -8.02
CA GLN A 289 16.16 -6.81 -7.27
C GLN A 289 17.33 -7.28 -8.14
N ARG A 290 17.13 -8.30 -8.99
CA ARG A 290 18.16 -8.75 -9.95
C ARG A 290 18.56 -7.65 -10.93
N MET A 291 17.59 -6.84 -11.38
CA MET A 291 17.85 -5.71 -12.27
C MET A 291 18.52 -4.53 -11.55
N GLY A 292 18.26 -4.36 -10.25
CA GLY A 292 18.84 -3.30 -9.42
C GLY A 292 18.40 -1.89 -9.85
N ILE A 293 17.16 -1.73 -10.34
CA ILE A 293 16.62 -0.45 -10.82
C ILE A 293 15.37 -0.01 -10.06
N PRO A 294 15.14 1.30 -9.89
CA PRO A 294 13.93 1.81 -9.28
C PRO A 294 12.73 1.60 -10.21
N CYS A 295 11.58 1.27 -9.62
CA CYS A 295 10.31 1.15 -10.32
C CYS A 295 9.34 2.21 -9.78
N LEU A 296 9.05 3.24 -10.57
CA LEU A 296 8.20 4.37 -10.19
C LEU A 296 6.76 4.15 -10.65
N SER A 297 5.81 4.59 -9.84
CA SER A 297 4.37 4.51 -10.15
C SER A 297 3.87 5.78 -10.86
N ALA A 298 3.26 5.62 -12.03
CA ALA A 298 2.49 6.64 -12.72
C ALA A 298 0.99 6.39 -12.48
N LEU A 299 0.38 7.09 -11.52
CA LEU A 299 -1.02 6.88 -11.18
C LEU A 299 -1.96 7.58 -12.16
N HIS A 300 -2.97 6.85 -12.58
CA HIS A 300 -4.11 7.39 -13.28
C HIS A 300 -5.34 7.42 -12.37
N LEU A 301 -5.99 8.58 -12.31
CA LEU A 301 -7.30 8.69 -11.66
C LEU A 301 -8.39 8.15 -12.59
N ILE A 302 -9.47 7.67 -11.99
CA ILE A 302 -10.70 7.25 -12.68
C ILE A 302 -11.83 8.28 -12.53
N VAL A 303 -11.50 9.42 -11.95
CA VAL A 303 -12.39 10.56 -11.70
C VAL A 303 -11.85 11.78 -12.44
N ASP A 304 -12.68 12.81 -12.58
CA ASP A 304 -12.24 14.09 -13.13
C ASP A 304 -11.35 14.87 -12.14
N ARG A 305 -10.65 15.87 -12.67
CA ARG A 305 -9.75 16.73 -11.90
C ARG A 305 -10.45 17.43 -10.75
N GLN A 306 -11.68 17.92 -10.96
CA GLN A 306 -12.39 18.70 -9.96
C GLN A 306 -12.75 17.82 -8.75
N GLN A 307 -13.35 16.66 -9.00
CA GLN A 307 -13.70 15.69 -7.97
C GLN A 307 -12.45 15.26 -7.18
N TRP A 308 -11.34 15.01 -7.85
CA TRP A 308 -10.08 14.69 -7.18
C TRP A 308 -9.56 15.85 -6.33
N GLN A 309 -9.63 17.09 -6.81
CA GLN A 309 -9.18 18.26 -6.06
C GLN A 309 -9.99 18.48 -4.78
N GLU A 310 -11.30 18.25 -4.82
CA GLU A 310 -12.19 18.39 -3.67
C GLU A 310 -12.05 17.26 -2.62
N ASP A 311 -11.60 16.06 -3.02
CA ASP A 311 -11.42 14.93 -2.08
C ASP A 311 -10.08 15.00 -1.34
N MET A 312 -10.12 15.26 -0.01
CA MET A 312 -8.94 15.27 0.86
C MET A 312 -8.32 13.88 1.11
N ARG A 313 -8.99 12.80 0.72
CA ARG A 313 -8.38 11.46 0.68
C ARG A 313 -7.48 11.31 -0.54
N GLY A 314 -7.79 12.00 -1.64
CA GLY A 314 -7.11 11.91 -2.94
C GLY A 314 -7.39 10.60 -3.68
N MET A 315 -7.21 9.46 -3.02
CA MET A 315 -7.58 8.13 -3.50
C MET A 315 -8.08 7.28 -2.35
N SER A 316 -9.13 6.47 -2.57
CA SER A 316 -9.74 5.68 -1.50
C SER A 316 -10.21 4.29 -1.94
N ALA A 317 -10.55 3.45 -0.96
CA ALA A 317 -11.12 2.11 -1.12
C ALA A 317 -10.31 1.19 -2.06
N GLY A 318 -11.00 0.40 -2.89
CA GLY A 318 -10.38 -0.60 -3.76
C GLY A 318 -9.35 -0.02 -4.75
N LEU A 319 -9.52 1.24 -5.18
CA LEU A 319 -8.57 1.91 -6.08
C LEU A 319 -7.24 2.20 -5.38
N LEU A 320 -7.28 2.65 -4.11
CA LEU A 320 -6.06 2.83 -3.32
C LEU A 320 -5.32 1.50 -3.14
N SER A 321 -6.08 0.43 -2.87
CA SER A 321 -5.50 -0.92 -2.74
C SER A 321 -4.82 -1.36 -4.03
N GLN A 322 -5.51 -1.25 -5.16
CA GLN A 322 -5.00 -1.70 -6.46
C GLN A 322 -3.84 -0.85 -6.99
N SER A 323 -3.91 0.47 -6.85
CA SER A 323 -2.96 1.38 -7.51
C SER A 323 -1.80 1.80 -6.62
N VAL A 324 -1.90 1.65 -5.29
CA VAL A 324 -0.85 2.04 -4.34
C VAL A 324 -0.42 0.88 -3.46
N THR A 325 -1.32 0.29 -2.67
CA THR A 325 -0.93 -0.73 -1.68
C THR A 325 -0.34 -1.98 -2.32
N MET A 326 -0.97 -2.55 -3.36
CA MET A 326 -0.48 -3.78 -3.99
C MET A 326 0.87 -3.58 -4.69
N PRO A 327 1.11 -2.50 -5.46
CA PRO A 327 2.45 -2.18 -5.98
C PRO A 327 3.53 -1.96 -4.91
N GLU A 328 3.19 -1.44 -3.72
CA GLU A 328 4.16 -1.30 -2.62
C GLU A 328 4.74 -2.66 -2.19
N LEU A 329 3.95 -3.75 -2.26
CA LEU A 329 4.43 -5.11 -1.99
C LEU A 329 5.45 -5.58 -3.04
N ASP A 330 5.43 -5.00 -4.24
CA ASP A 330 6.42 -5.28 -5.29
C ASP A 330 7.64 -4.36 -5.23
N GLY A 331 7.69 -3.45 -4.25
CA GLY A 331 8.77 -2.46 -4.12
C GLY A 331 8.62 -1.26 -5.07
N VAL A 332 7.43 -1.05 -5.65
CA VAL A 332 7.13 0.14 -6.46
C VAL A 332 7.08 1.36 -5.55
N ILE A 333 7.71 2.44 -5.99
CA ILE A 333 7.86 3.69 -5.22
C ILE A 333 7.12 4.85 -5.90
N GLU A 334 6.91 5.91 -5.12
CA GLU A 334 6.39 7.21 -5.58
C GLU A 334 5.02 7.13 -6.28
N PRO A 335 3.94 6.87 -5.53
CA PRO A 335 2.58 6.81 -6.07
C PRO A 335 2.09 8.24 -6.44
N LEU A 336 2.54 8.76 -7.58
CA LEU A 336 2.26 10.13 -8.03
C LEU A 336 1.22 10.14 -9.15
N VAL A 337 0.25 11.05 -9.07
CA VAL A 337 -0.83 11.21 -10.05
C VAL A 337 -0.32 11.90 -11.31
N ILE A 338 -0.61 11.38 -12.50
CA ILE A 338 -0.25 12.04 -13.75
C ILE A 338 -1.44 12.41 -14.65
N SER A 339 -2.62 11.83 -14.40
CA SER A 339 -3.80 12.05 -15.25
C SER A 339 -5.13 11.92 -14.51
N SER A 340 -6.16 12.52 -15.10
CA SER A 340 -7.58 12.39 -14.73
C SER A 340 -8.44 11.97 -15.92
N MET A 341 -9.74 11.74 -15.68
CA MET A 341 -10.73 11.51 -16.72
C MET A 341 -11.43 12.85 -17.06
N GLU A 342 -11.31 13.32 -18.29
CA GLU A 342 -11.86 14.61 -18.72
C GLU A 342 -12.73 14.45 -19.96
N LEU A 343 -13.71 15.33 -20.16
CA LEU A 343 -14.53 15.30 -21.38
C LEU A 343 -13.76 15.93 -22.54
N ASN A 344 -13.69 15.23 -23.68
CA ASN A 344 -13.20 15.79 -24.93
C ASN A 344 -14.29 16.59 -25.68
N ASP A 345 -13.94 17.14 -26.86
CA ASP A 345 -14.86 17.91 -27.72
C ASP A 345 -16.12 17.15 -28.17
N GLN A 346 -16.09 15.81 -28.09
CA GLN A 346 -17.21 14.94 -28.43
C GLN A 346 -18.03 14.53 -27.19
N ALA A 347 -17.77 15.15 -26.03
CA ALA A 347 -18.34 14.80 -24.74
C ALA A 347 -18.08 13.34 -24.33
N LEU A 348 -16.95 12.79 -24.76
CA LEU A 348 -16.45 11.49 -24.30
C LEU A 348 -15.43 11.70 -23.21
N SER A 349 -15.56 10.95 -22.12
CA SER A 349 -14.59 10.85 -21.05
C SER A 349 -13.32 10.16 -21.56
N VAL A 350 -12.22 10.90 -21.58
CA VAL A 350 -10.91 10.48 -22.05
C VAL A 350 -9.86 10.76 -20.99
N ARG A 351 -8.81 9.95 -21.00
CA ARG A 351 -7.72 10.13 -20.04
C ARG A 351 -6.84 11.29 -20.48
N THR A 352 -6.64 12.25 -19.58
CA THR A 352 -5.95 13.52 -19.89
C THR A 352 -4.91 13.82 -18.83
N THR A 353 -3.73 14.26 -19.26
CA THR A 353 -2.64 14.65 -18.37
C THR A 353 -3.02 15.83 -17.49
N LEU A 354 -2.59 15.78 -16.23
CA LEU A 354 -2.70 16.89 -15.29
C LEU A 354 -1.41 17.70 -15.36
N PRO A 355 -1.37 18.89 -15.98
CA PRO A 355 -0.11 19.54 -16.36
C PRO A 355 0.86 19.75 -15.19
N ASP A 356 0.36 20.26 -14.06
CA ASP A 356 1.18 20.55 -12.87
C ASP A 356 1.75 19.29 -12.20
N ARG A 357 1.08 18.14 -12.37
CA ARG A 357 1.52 16.86 -11.83
C ARG A 357 2.41 16.10 -12.81
N PHE A 358 2.09 16.19 -14.09
CA PHE A 358 2.86 15.60 -15.16
C PHE A 358 4.28 16.16 -15.20
N ASP A 359 4.45 17.48 -15.12
CA ASP A 359 5.78 18.11 -15.08
C ASP A 359 6.59 17.68 -13.85
N ARG A 360 5.95 17.62 -12.68
CA ARG A 360 6.53 17.10 -11.44
C ARG A 360 7.00 15.66 -11.64
N TYR A 361 6.17 14.80 -12.22
CA TYR A 361 6.52 13.40 -12.48
C TYR A 361 7.73 13.25 -13.41
N VAL A 362 7.72 13.96 -14.55
CA VAL A 362 8.83 13.93 -15.52
C VAL A 362 10.13 14.40 -14.86
N ASN A 363 10.09 15.47 -14.07
CA ASN A 363 11.27 15.95 -13.37
C ASN A 363 11.77 14.95 -12.31
N ARG A 364 10.88 14.27 -11.58
CA ARG A 364 11.27 13.19 -10.64
C ARG A 364 11.97 12.04 -11.36
N VAL A 365 11.42 11.56 -12.47
CA VAL A 365 12.07 10.52 -13.30
C VAL A 365 13.47 10.96 -13.74
N VAL A 366 13.60 12.20 -14.23
CA VAL A 366 14.90 12.74 -14.65
C VAL A 366 15.88 12.86 -13.47
N ASN A 367 15.41 13.23 -12.27
CA ASN A 367 16.27 13.33 -11.09
C ASN A 367 16.70 11.96 -10.56
N TRP A 368 15.87 10.91 -10.65
CA TRP A 368 16.32 9.54 -10.36
C TRP A 368 17.39 9.07 -11.34
N LEU A 369 17.20 9.32 -12.64
CA LEU A 369 18.22 9.02 -13.66
C LEU A 369 19.51 9.81 -13.42
N LYS A 370 19.40 11.09 -13.03
CA LYS A 370 20.55 11.93 -12.65
C LYS A 370 21.26 11.35 -11.44
N LEU A 371 20.54 10.98 -10.38
CA LEU A 371 21.10 10.41 -9.15
C LEU A 371 21.87 9.13 -9.45
N ARG A 372 21.30 8.22 -10.25
CA ARG A 372 21.94 6.95 -10.62
C ARG A 372 23.25 7.14 -11.39
N ARG A 373 23.32 8.18 -12.21
CA ARG A 373 24.43 8.39 -13.17
C ARG A 373 25.49 9.36 -12.69
N THR A 374 25.17 10.19 -11.70
CA THR A 374 26.13 11.12 -11.12
C THR A 374 27.16 10.33 -10.31
N PRO A 375 28.47 10.50 -10.54
CA PRO A 375 29.50 9.89 -9.71
C PRO A 375 29.39 10.33 -8.24
N ASN A 376 29.71 9.45 -7.29
CA ASN A 376 29.51 9.69 -5.85
C ASN A 376 30.20 10.97 -5.35
N ASP A 377 31.40 11.28 -5.84
CA ASP A 377 32.17 12.49 -5.49
C ASP A 377 31.47 13.80 -5.88
N ARG A 378 30.53 13.75 -6.83
CA ARG A 378 29.75 14.89 -7.32
C ARG A 378 28.32 14.93 -6.81
N LYS A 379 27.84 13.85 -6.18
CA LYS A 379 26.48 13.79 -5.64
C LYS A 379 26.32 14.77 -4.49
N ARG A 380 25.26 15.56 -4.54
CA ARG A 380 24.88 16.49 -3.49
C ARG A 380 23.76 15.90 -2.65
N VAL A 381 24.00 15.66 -1.36
CA VAL A 381 23.01 15.04 -0.47
C VAL A 381 22.70 15.96 0.69
N VAL A 382 21.42 16.15 0.98
CA VAL A 382 20.97 16.84 2.20
C VAL A 382 20.35 15.81 3.14
N ILE A 383 20.87 15.68 4.35
CA ILE A 383 20.36 14.81 5.39
C ILE A 383 19.66 15.66 6.46
N VAL A 384 18.37 15.49 6.61
CA VAL A 384 17.52 16.18 7.58
C VAL A 384 17.32 15.31 8.81
N TYR A 385 17.75 15.74 9.98
CA TYR A 385 17.56 15.01 11.25
C TYR A 385 16.56 15.73 12.17
N TYR A 386 16.02 15.03 13.17
CA TYR A 386 15.05 15.61 14.10
C TYR A 386 15.64 16.03 15.43
N LYS A 387 15.21 17.21 15.86
CA LYS A 387 15.62 17.82 17.12
C LYS A 387 14.56 18.82 17.57
N ALA A 388 14.02 18.61 18.76
CA ALA A 388 13.03 19.51 19.34
C ALA A 388 13.63 20.90 19.64
N PRO A 389 12.85 21.99 19.56
CA PRO A 389 13.35 23.34 19.80
C PRO A 389 13.95 23.48 21.20
N GLY A 390 15.19 23.95 21.29
CA GLY A 390 15.90 24.10 22.57
C GLY A 390 16.29 22.79 23.28
N ALA A 391 15.95 21.62 22.72
CA ALA A 391 16.37 20.34 23.26
C ALA A 391 17.84 20.06 22.91
N SER A 392 18.55 19.40 23.82
CA SER A 392 19.88 18.86 23.51
C SER A 392 19.80 17.53 22.75
N ALA A 393 18.84 16.69 23.11
CA ALA A 393 18.63 15.37 22.52
C ALA A 393 18.12 15.45 21.07
N LEU A 394 18.61 14.53 20.24
CA LEU A 394 18.07 14.22 18.93
C LEU A 394 16.90 13.26 19.08
N ALA A 395 15.93 13.31 18.17
CA ALA A 395 14.70 12.54 18.27
C ALA A 395 14.61 11.47 17.17
N ALA A 396 14.58 10.20 17.57
CA ALA A 396 14.15 9.10 16.72
C ALA A 396 13.70 7.93 17.60
N SER A 397 12.57 7.32 17.27
CA SER A 397 12.09 6.16 18.02
C SER A 397 13.10 5.02 17.95
N GLY A 398 13.52 4.51 19.11
CA GLY A 398 14.40 3.35 19.24
C GLY A 398 15.81 3.49 18.64
N LEU A 399 16.27 4.70 18.33
CA LEU A 399 17.52 4.92 17.60
C LEU A 399 18.42 5.98 18.27
N GLU A 400 19.70 5.65 18.43
CA GLU A 400 20.75 6.61 18.77
C GLU A 400 21.18 7.39 17.51
N VAL A 401 20.61 8.58 17.34
CA VAL A 401 20.71 9.35 16.09
C VAL A 401 22.14 9.78 15.77
N ALA A 402 22.88 10.32 16.74
CA ALA A 402 24.23 10.87 16.50
C ALA A 402 25.24 9.79 16.01
N PRO A 403 25.41 8.65 16.70
CA PRO A 403 26.28 7.59 16.19
C PRO A 403 25.75 6.96 14.90
N SER A 404 24.44 6.76 14.75
CA SER A 404 23.87 6.24 13.50
C SER A 404 24.13 7.15 12.30
N LEU A 405 23.99 8.47 12.49
CA LEU A 405 24.30 9.47 11.48
C LEU A 405 25.80 9.50 11.16
N TYR A 406 26.66 9.37 12.19
CA TYR A 406 28.10 9.26 12.00
C TYR A 406 28.48 8.04 11.16
N HIS A 407 27.97 6.85 11.48
CA HIS A 407 28.22 5.62 10.72
C HIS A 407 27.72 5.73 9.28
N THR A 408 26.55 6.35 9.08
CA THR A 408 26.02 6.62 7.73
C THR A 408 26.95 7.54 6.94
N LEU A 409 27.38 8.67 7.51
CA LEU A 409 28.28 9.61 6.85
C LEU A 409 29.67 8.98 6.59
N ALA A 410 30.18 8.17 7.53
CA ALA A 410 31.42 7.43 7.36
C ALA A 410 31.30 6.42 6.21
N ARG A 411 30.18 5.70 6.12
CA ARG A 411 29.92 4.80 4.99
C ARG A 411 29.86 5.57 3.67
N LEU A 412 29.19 6.72 3.62
CA LEU A 412 29.16 7.56 2.40
C LEU A 412 30.57 8.00 1.99
N ARG A 413 31.43 8.38 2.95
CA ARG A 413 32.84 8.71 2.66
C ARG A 413 33.57 7.53 2.04
N ASP A 414 33.38 6.33 2.59
CA ASP A 414 34.04 5.11 2.13
C ASP A 414 33.54 4.68 0.73
N GLU A 415 32.29 5.01 0.38
CA GLU A 415 31.72 4.89 -0.97
C GLU A 415 32.16 6.00 -1.94
N GLY A 416 32.99 6.96 -1.47
CA GLY A 416 33.59 8.01 -2.30
C GLY A 416 32.76 9.29 -2.44
N TYR A 417 31.78 9.54 -1.56
CA TYR A 417 31.12 10.84 -1.49
C TYR A 417 32.09 11.91 -0.96
N ASP A 418 31.96 13.14 -1.45
CA ASP A 418 32.77 14.26 -0.97
C ASP A 418 32.22 14.81 0.36
N LEU A 419 32.86 14.45 1.47
CA LEU A 419 32.61 15.00 2.81
C LEU A 419 33.64 16.06 3.24
N GLY A 420 34.58 16.43 2.36
CA GLY A 420 35.68 17.35 2.69
C GLY A 420 36.68 16.80 3.72
N GLU A 421 37.66 17.64 4.08
CA GLU A 421 38.75 17.27 4.99
C GLU A 421 38.36 17.41 6.48
N ASP A 422 37.36 18.23 6.79
CA ASP A 422 36.91 18.55 8.16
C ASP A 422 35.85 17.57 8.72
N PHE A 423 35.83 16.33 8.23
CA PHE A 423 34.90 15.31 8.72
C PHE A 423 35.18 14.97 10.19
N PRO A 424 34.17 14.92 11.08
CA PRO A 424 34.39 14.64 12.50
C PRO A 424 35.10 13.30 12.74
N SER A 425 35.94 13.26 13.78
CA SER A 425 36.74 12.06 14.09
C SER A 425 35.97 10.98 14.87
N SER A 426 34.79 11.29 15.40
CA SER A 426 33.99 10.41 16.24
C SER A 426 32.50 10.82 16.27
N PRO A 427 31.59 9.92 16.66
CA PRO A 427 30.19 10.26 16.96
C PRO A 427 30.04 11.42 17.95
N GLU A 428 30.88 11.48 18.98
CA GLU A 428 30.86 12.52 20.02
C GLU A 428 31.23 13.88 19.42
N ALA A 429 32.27 13.92 18.58
CA ALA A 429 32.66 15.14 17.87
C ALA A 429 31.57 15.62 16.89
N LEU A 430 30.89 14.70 16.21
CA LEU A 430 29.73 15.05 15.37
C LEU A 430 28.58 15.62 16.22
N TYR A 431 28.27 14.99 17.36
CA TYR A 431 27.24 15.48 18.27
C TYR A 431 27.56 16.88 18.78
N GLU A 432 28.79 17.14 19.24
CA GLU A 432 29.20 18.48 19.66
C GLU A 432 29.04 19.51 18.55
N LEU A 433 29.41 19.16 17.32
CA LEU A 433 29.23 20.03 16.15
C LEU A 433 27.74 20.32 15.88
N ILE A 434 26.87 19.31 16.00
CA ILE A 434 25.40 19.48 15.92
C ILE A 434 24.88 20.39 17.04
N GLN A 435 25.41 20.27 18.26
CA GLN A 435 25.02 21.13 19.37
C GLN A 435 25.47 22.58 19.18
N GLN A 436 26.58 22.83 18.46
CA GLN A 436 27.09 24.17 18.19
C GLN A 436 26.39 24.81 16.98
N ARG A 437 26.35 24.11 15.84
CA ARG A 437 25.97 24.66 14.53
C ARG A 437 24.60 24.19 14.02
N GLY A 438 24.13 23.05 14.51
CA GLY A 438 22.89 22.39 14.07
C GLY A 438 21.69 22.62 14.99
N ARG A 439 21.57 23.81 15.59
CA ARG A 439 20.50 24.13 16.56
C ARG A 439 19.16 24.42 15.89
N THR A 440 18.09 23.90 16.48
CA THR A 440 16.71 24.33 16.24
C THR A 440 16.38 25.45 17.23
N VAL A 441 16.25 26.69 16.76
CA VAL A 441 15.93 27.84 17.61
C VAL A 441 14.41 27.92 17.76
N GLY A 442 13.91 27.78 18.99
CA GLY A 442 12.50 27.99 19.28
C GLY A 442 12.09 29.43 18.99
N GLN A 443 10.90 29.63 18.42
CA GLN A 443 10.44 30.94 17.94
C GLN A 443 10.34 32.02 19.06
N TRP A 444 10.38 31.61 20.34
CA TRP A 444 10.29 32.47 21.54
C TRP A 444 11.63 33.03 22.05
N ALA A 445 12.78 32.56 21.55
CA ALA A 445 14.08 32.81 22.18
C ALA A 445 14.93 33.88 21.44
N VAL A 446 14.49 35.15 21.46
CA VAL A 446 15.15 36.27 20.73
C VAL A 446 16.64 36.43 21.09
N GLY A 447 17.04 36.23 22.36
CA GLY A 447 18.45 36.32 22.77
C GLY A 447 19.31 35.11 22.33
N ALA A 448 18.73 33.92 22.22
CA ALA A 448 19.41 32.74 21.71
C ALA A 448 19.59 32.78 20.18
N TYR A 449 18.78 33.60 19.50
CA TYR A 449 18.81 33.79 18.06
C TYR A 449 20.01 34.63 17.59
N GLU A 450 20.31 35.76 18.24
CA GLU A 450 21.50 36.57 17.91
C GLU A 450 22.78 35.74 18.12
N GLN A 451 22.86 35.02 19.24
CA GLN A 451 23.98 34.12 19.52
C GLN A 451 24.09 32.99 18.47
N PHE A 452 22.96 32.44 18.01
CA PHE A 452 22.94 31.43 16.94
C PHE A 452 23.49 31.98 15.62
N LEU A 453 23.08 33.18 15.19
CA LEU A 453 23.56 33.78 13.95
C LEU A 453 25.08 34.01 13.96
N ASP A 454 25.65 34.33 15.12
CA ASP A 454 27.08 34.59 15.30
C ASP A 454 27.90 33.29 15.42
N GLU A 455 27.39 32.27 16.11
CA GLU A 455 28.15 31.05 16.44
C GLU A 455 27.93 29.88 15.46
N ALA A 456 26.74 29.78 14.83
CA ALA A 456 26.31 28.56 14.14
C ALA A 456 26.63 28.53 12.63
N GLU A 457 27.17 29.63 12.08
CA GLU A 457 27.46 29.78 10.64
C GLU A 457 26.31 29.32 9.72
N PRO A 458 25.07 29.83 9.93
CA PRO A 458 23.92 29.40 9.13
C PRO A 458 24.08 29.82 7.67
N GLU A 459 23.34 29.17 6.79
CA GLU A 459 23.20 29.66 5.43
C GLU A 459 22.30 30.90 5.41
N LEU A 460 22.75 31.98 4.76
CA LEU A 460 21.98 33.21 4.60
C LEU A 460 21.40 33.30 3.18
N VAL A 461 20.11 32.99 3.06
CA VAL A 461 19.37 33.08 1.79
C VAL A 461 18.87 34.52 1.59
N PRO A 462 19.28 35.24 0.53
CA PRO A 462 18.74 36.56 0.24
C PRO A 462 17.22 36.55 0.13
N VAL A 463 16.56 37.53 0.73
CA VAL A 463 15.09 37.61 0.72
C VAL A 463 14.53 37.66 -0.70
N GLU A 464 15.22 38.30 -1.63
CA GLU A 464 14.83 38.36 -3.03
C GLU A 464 14.86 36.99 -3.70
N GLN A 465 15.85 36.15 -3.33
CA GLN A 465 15.96 34.78 -3.84
C GLN A 465 14.84 33.90 -3.28
N TYR A 466 14.59 33.98 -1.96
CA TYR A 466 13.48 33.28 -1.33
C TYR A 466 12.13 33.71 -1.88
N ALA A 467 11.92 35.02 -2.12
CA ALA A 467 10.70 35.55 -2.71
C ALA A 467 10.45 35.00 -4.12
N GLY A 468 11.50 34.85 -4.94
CA GLY A 468 11.40 34.21 -6.25
C GLY A 468 10.90 32.77 -6.14
N TRP A 469 11.54 31.96 -5.28
CA TRP A 469 11.09 30.57 -5.07
C TRP A 469 9.68 30.47 -4.49
N PHE A 470 9.33 31.35 -3.55
CA PHE A 470 7.98 31.42 -2.96
C PHE A 470 6.91 31.68 -4.03
N GLN A 471 7.18 32.58 -4.97
CA GLN A 471 6.27 32.89 -6.07
C GLN A 471 6.17 31.76 -7.10
N ASP A 472 7.29 31.13 -7.43
CA ASP A 472 7.35 30.08 -8.47
C ASP A 472 6.78 28.74 -7.98
N MET A 473 6.95 28.41 -6.69
CA MET A 473 6.64 27.07 -6.17
C MET A 473 5.24 26.95 -5.54
N LEU A 474 4.59 28.07 -5.20
CA LEU A 474 3.29 28.07 -4.52
C LEU A 474 2.19 28.62 -5.43
N SER A 475 1.01 28.02 -5.36
CA SER A 475 -0.19 28.62 -5.92
C SER A 475 -0.55 29.92 -5.21
N PRO A 476 -1.29 30.84 -5.86
CA PRO A 476 -1.76 32.07 -5.21
C PRO A 476 -2.52 31.83 -3.90
N GLU A 477 -3.26 30.71 -3.80
CA GLU A 477 -3.94 30.30 -2.58
C GLU A 477 -2.93 30.00 -1.47
N ARG A 478 -1.94 29.13 -1.72
CA ARG A 478 -0.93 28.76 -0.70
C ARG A 478 -0.02 29.92 -0.33
N GLN A 479 0.23 30.84 -1.26
CA GLN A 479 0.91 32.09 -0.94
C GLN A 479 0.09 32.93 0.06
N GLN A 480 -1.21 33.08 -0.18
CA GLN A 480 -2.09 33.84 0.69
C GLN A 480 -2.25 33.17 2.07
N ASP A 481 -2.45 31.85 2.12
CA ASP A 481 -2.55 31.10 3.38
C ASP A 481 -1.33 31.33 4.28
N MET A 482 -0.15 31.30 3.68
CA MET A 482 1.10 31.48 4.41
C MET A 482 1.27 32.94 4.87
N ILE A 483 0.88 33.92 4.04
CA ILE A 483 0.92 35.34 4.39
C ILE A 483 -0.06 35.67 5.52
N ASP A 484 -1.28 35.12 5.46
CA ASP A 484 -2.32 35.34 6.48
C ASP A 484 -1.89 34.78 7.83
N ARG A 485 -1.18 33.65 7.83
CA ARG A 485 -0.72 32.99 9.06
C ARG A 485 0.58 33.57 9.60
N TRP A 486 1.57 33.80 8.75
CA TRP A 486 2.97 34.08 9.15
C TRP A 486 3.46 35.49 8.79
N GLY A 487 2.62 36.29 8.16
CA GLY A 487 2.93 37.65 7.73
C GLY A 487 3.61 37.70 6.36
N GLN A 488 4.06 38.90 5.98
CA GLN A 488 4.72 39.11 4.69
C GLN A 488 6.09 38.43 4.65
N ILE A 489 6.53 38.02 3.46
CA ILE A 489 7.88 37.51 3.18
C ILE A 489 8.92 38.51 3.74
N PRO A 490 9.99 38.04 4.41
CA PRO A 490 10.38 36.65 4.69
C PRO A 490 9.85 36.07 6.01
N GLY A 491 8.81 36.66 6.60
CA GLY A 491 8.37 36.38 7.96
C GLY A 491 9.19 37.15 9.01
N GLN A 492 9.08 36.74 10.28
CA GLN A 492 9.74 37.41 11.41
C GLN A 492 10.79 36.54 12.12
N HIS A 493 10.81 35.22 11.86
CA HIS A 493 11.69 34.27 12.52
C HIS A 493 12.77 33.76 11.56
N MET A 494 13.97 33.53 12.08
CA MET A 494 15.15 33.17 11.27
C MET A 494 15.44 34.20 10.18
N VAL A 495 15.19 35.48 10.44
CA VAL A 495 15.49 36.59 9.53
C VAL A 495 16.58 37.48 10.12
N THR A 496 17.58 37.85 9.33
CA THR A 496 18.64 38.79 9.74
C THR A 496 18.87 39.85 8.67
N GLN A 497 19.52 40.95 9.05
CA GLN A 497 19.98 41.96 8.10
C GLN A 497 21.50 42.10 8.17
N GLN A 498 22.14 42.01 7.01
CA GLN A 498 23.57 42.28 6.86
C GLN A 498 23.77 43.27 5.71
N ASP A 499 24.56 44.32 5.93
CA ASP A 499 24.86 45.37 4.94
C ASP A 499 23.61 46.00 4.28
N GLY A 500 22.53 46.15 5.04
CA GLY A 500 21.26 46.71 4.56
C GLY A 500 20.45 45.79 3.66
N ARG A 501 20.81 44.51 3.54
CA ARG A 501 20.04 43.46 2.85
C ARG A 501 19.46 42.47 3.85
N GLY A 502 18.23 42.01 3.59
CA GLY A 502 17.57 41.00 4.40
C GLY A 502 17.94 39.58 3.96
N TYR A 503 18.04 38.67 4.92
CA TYR A 503 18.33 37.26 4.70
C TYR A 503 17.42 36.38 5.55
N LEU A 504 17.03 35.23 5.01
CA LEU A 504 16.45 34.11 5.74
C LEU A 504 17.57 33.12 6.10
N ALA A 505 17.77 32.87 7.38
CA ALA A 505 18.80 31.98 7.90
C ALA A 505 18.34 30.52 7.94
N VAL A 506 19.15 29.60 7.42
CA VAL A 506 18.91 28.15 7.44
C VAL A 506 20.02 27.46 8.23
N SER A 507 19.66 26.80 9.34
CA SER A 507 20.61 26.01 10.15
C SER A 507 21.13 24.82 9.33
N ARG A 508 22.45 24.71 9.17
CA ARG A 508 23.06 23.61 8.42
C ARG A 508 24.54 23.41 8.77
N ILE A 509 25.01 22.18 8.66
CA ILE A 509 26.43 21.81 8.73
C ILE A 509 26.80 21.19 7.39
N ARG A 510 27.88 21.68 6.77
CA ARG A 510 28.30 21.24 5.44
C ARG A 510 29.62 20.48 5.49
N PHE A 511 29.63 19.30 4.89
CA PHE A 511 30.76 18.42 4.67
C PHE A 511 30.91 18.22 3.16
N GLY A 512 31.74 19.02 2.48
CA GLY A 512 31.89 18.93 1.01
C GLY A 512 30.56 19.10 0.25
N ASN A 513 30.13 18.01 -0.41
CA ASN A 513 28.85 17.89 -1.12
C ASN A 513 27.74 17.21 -0.29
N VAL A 514 27.98 16.90 0.98
CA VAL A 514 26.96 16.41 1.91
C VAL A 514 26.64 17.49 2.95
N VAL A 515 25.36 17.78 3.16
CA VAL A 515 24.88 18.71 4.18
C VAL A 515 24.02 17.94 5.17
N ILE A 516 24.21 18.20 6.47
CA ILE A 516 23.25 17.81 7.49
C ILE A 516 22.53 19.04 8.04
N MET A 517 21.24 18.94 8.33
CA MET A 517 20.46 20.04 8.89
C MET A 517 19.35 19.53 9.82
N PRO A 518 19.00 20.27 10.88
CA PRO A 518 17.81 19.94 11.66
C PRO A 518 16.56 20.25 10.83
N GLN A 519 15.52 19.44 10.96
CA GLN A 519 14.21 19.81 10.43
C GLN A 519 13.72 21.07 11.15
N PRO A 520 13.37 22.15 10.43
CA PRO A 520 12.78 23.32 11.06
C PRO A 520 11.43 22.97 11.71
N THR A 521 10.94 23.82 12.61
CA THR A 521 9.67 23.58 13.30
C THR A 521 8.48 23.98 12.43
N ALA A 522 7.49 23.09 12.29
CA ALA A 522 6.32 23.32 11.43
C ALA A 522 5.21 24.18 12.08
N GLY A 523 5.30 24.44 13.40
CA GLY A 523 4.20 24.99 14.21
C GLY A 523 4.45 26.41 14.76
N ALA A 524 3.42 26.96 15.42
CA ALA A 524 3.42 28.32 15.98
C ALA A 524 4.10 28.43 17.34
N ILE A 525 4.53 29.66 17.69
CA ILE A 525 5.13 30.01 18.97
C ILE A 525 4.24 29.54 20.13
N GLY A 526 4.76 28.66 21.01
CA GLY A 526 4.05 28.19 22.20
C GLY A 526 2.86 27.25 21.94
N GLY A 527 2.80 26.64 20.74
CA GLY A 527 1.83 25.59 20.42
C GLY A 527 2.20 24.24 21.04
N ASP A 528 1.30 23.27 20.89
CA ASP A 528 1.53 21.88 21.29
C ASP A 528 2.57 21.23 20.36
N ASP A 529 3.74 20.88 20.91
CA ASP A 529 4.85 20.27 20.18
C ASP A 529 4.45 18.92 19.55
N VAL A 530 3.57 18.16 20.20
CA VAL A 530 3.04 16.87 19.70
C VAL A 530 2.15 17.14 18.49
N ALA A 531 1.23 18.09 18.59
CA ALA A 531 0.38 18.49 17.46
C ALA A 531 1.20 19.07 16.29
N THR A 532 2.33 19.73 16.58
CA THR A 532 3.22 20.28 15.55
C THR A 532 3.91 19.20 14.73
N VAL A 533 4.30 18.09 15.37
CA VAL A 533 4.95 16.95 14.68
C VAL A 533 3.92 16.08 13.96
N HIS A 534 2.74 15.86 14.53
CA HIS A 534 1.68 15.05 13.92
C HIS A 534 0.70 15.84 13.02
N GLY A 535 1.02 17.10 12.72
CA GLY A 535 0.32 17.95 11.75
C GLY A 535 -0.73 18.89 12.37
N THR A 536 -0.70 20.16 11.96
CA THR A 536 -1.55 21.23 12.51
C THR A 536 -2.70 21.67 11.61
N GLY A 537 -2.83 21.09 10.41
CA GLY A 537 -3.81 21.55 9.41
C GLY A 537 -3.53 22.96 8.84
N GLU A 538 -2.42 23.59 9.24
CA GLU A 538 -2.04 24.95 8.87
C GLU A 538 -0.87 24.97 7.87
N ALA A 539 -0.64 26.13 7.24
CA ALA A 539 0.55 26.37 6.42
C ALA A 539 1.82 26.40 7.28
N PRO A 540 2.96 25.86 6.80
CA PRO A 540 4.24 25.92 7.52
C PRO A 540 4.83 27.34 7.49
N PRO A 541 5.67 27.71 8.48
CA PRO A 541 6.35 29.01 8.49
C PRO A 541 7.31 29.25 7.32
N HIS A 542 7.61 30.52 7.05
CA HIS A 542 8.57 30.92 6.00
C HIS A 542 9.93 30.25 6.11
N PHE A 543 10.51 30.14 7.30
CA PHE A 543 11.82 29.51 7.50
C PHE A 543 11.79 28.00 7.31
N TYR A 544 10.64 27.35 7.55
CA TYR A 544 10.44 25.93 7.25
C TYR A 544 10.48 25.71 5.74
N LEU A 545 9.64 26.44 5.00
CA LEU A 545 9.62 26.38 3.54
C LEU A 545 10.98 26.77 2.95
N GLY A 546 11.58 27.85 3.43
CA GLY A 546 12.85 28.37 2.95
C GLY A 546 14.01 27.39 3.09
N ALA A 547 14.03 26.58 4.14
CA ALA A 547 15.04 25.54 4.33
C ALA A 547 14.98 24.45 3.23
N TYR A 548 13.77 23.96 2.90
CA TYR A 548 13.59 22.96 1.84
C TYR A 548 13.81 23.56 0.45
N LEU A 549 13.36 24.79 0.21
CA LEU A 549 13.63 25.49 -1.06
C LEU A 549 15.12 25.77 -1.23
N TRP A 550 15.84 26.11 -0.17
CA TRP A 550 17.30 26.22 -0.21
C TRP A 550 17.95 24.87 -0.52
N ALA A 551 17.57 23.78 0.15
CA ALA A 551 18.12 22.46 -0.14
C ALA A 551 17.97 22.08 -1.63
N ARG A 552 16.82 22.40 -2.23
CA ARG A 552 16.48 22.09 -3.63
C ARG A 552 17.08 23.02 -4.66
N HIS A 553 17.09 24.33 -4.40
CA HIS A 553 17.40 25.34 -5.42
C HIS A 553 18.66 26.14 -5.09
N GLY A 554 18.99 26.31 -3.82
CA GLY A 554 20.22 26.95 -3.35
C GLY A 554 21.40 25.98 -3.38
N PHE A 555 21.31 24.90 -2.60
CA PHE A 555 22.31 23.83 -2.56
C PHE A 555 22.25 22.92 -3.79
N GLN A 556 21.06 22.77 -4.38
CA GLN A 556 20.81 21.91 -5.53
C GLN A 556 21.09 20.43 -5.24
N ALA A 557 20.50 19.93 -4.14
CA ALA A 557 20.60 18.53 -3.76
C ALA A 557 20.14 17.60 -4.90
N ASP A 558 20.82 16.47 -5.05
CA ASP A 558 20.42 15.35 -5.91
C ASP A 558 19.45 14.41 -5.17
N ALA A 559 19.52 14.36 -3.85
CA ALA A 559 18.61 13.60 -3.00
C ALA A 559 18.48 14.25 -1.61
N ILE A 560 17.31 14.06 -0.99
CA ILE A 560 17.07 14.38 0.41
C ILE A 560 16.95 13.08 1.19
N VAL A 561 17.62 13.01 2.34
CA VAL A 561 17.49 11.91 3.31
C VAL A 561 16.87 12.47 4.57
N HIS A 562 15.69 12.01 4.98
CA HIS A 562 15.19 12.30 6.33
C HIS A 562 15.65 11.19 7.27
N PHE A 563 16.25 11.53 8.41
CA PHE A 563 17.02 10.59 9.21
C PHE A 563 16.35 10.30 10.56
N GLY A 564 15.74 9.11 10.66
CA GLY A 564 15.08 8.60 11.86
C GLY A 564 13.54 8.64 11.79
N THR A 565 12.87 8.10 12.80
CA THR A 565 11.40 8.05 12.88
C THR A 565 10.89 9.02 13.96
N HIS A 566 10.09 10.04 13.68
CA HIS A 566 9.62 10.59 12.39
C HIS A 566 9.62 12.12 12.40
N GLY A 567 9.49 12.73 11.23
CA GLY A 567 9.45 14.18 11.05
C GLY A 567 8.04 14.75 10.96
N SER A 568 7.97 16.07 10.87
CA SER A 568 6.72 16.82 10.69
C SER A 568 6.26 16.93 9.23
N LEU A 569 7.15 16.72 8.26
CA LEU A 569 6.93 17.06 6.85
C LEU A 569 5.74 16.30 6.27
N GLU A 570 5.70 14.99 6.47
CA GLU A 570 4.69 14.09 5.93
C GLU A 570 3.30 14.35 6.53
N PHE A 571 3.23 14.98 7.71
CA PHE A 571 1.99 15.35 8.39
C PHE A 571 1.52 16.78 8.11
N THR A 572 2.28 17.58 7.37
CA THR A 572 1.82 18.92 6.93
C THR A 572 0.57 18.81 6.06
N PHE A 573 -0.26 19.86 6.04
CA PHE A 573 -1.59 19.84 5.44
C PHE A 573 -1.59 19.41 3.95
N GLY A 574 -2.56 18.57 3.57
CA GLY A 574 -2.71 18.05 2.21
C GLY A 574 -3.46 16.71 2.14
N LYS A 575 -3.62 16.17 0.92
CA LYS A 575 -4.35 14.92 0.64
C LYS A 575 -3.68 13.70 1.26
N SER A 576 -4.46 12.71 1.68
CA SER A 576 -3.97 11.51 2.38
C SER A 576 -3.06 10.63 1.52
N ALA A 577 -3.39 10.48 0.24
CA ALA A 577 -2.56 9.87 -0.80
C ALA A 577 -2.84 10.56 -2.14
N ALA A 578 -2.11 10.22 -3.20
CA ALA A 578 -2.34 10.74 -4.56
C ALA A 578 -2.38 12.29 -4.57
N LEU A 579 -1.27 12.89 -4.14
CA LEU A 579 -1.19 14.32 -3.79
C LEU A 579 -1.39 15.27 -4.98
N SER A 580 -1.96 16.43 -4.68
CA SER A 580 -2.00 17.58 -5.59
C SER A 580 -0.78 18.49 -5.41
N GLY A 581 -0.57 19.42 -6.36
CA GLY A 581 0.50 20.43 -6.26
C GLY A 581 0.33 21.42 -5.12
N ASP A 582 -0.85 21.48 -4.49
CA ASP A 582 -1.14 22.32 -3.34
C ASP A 582 -0.97 21.60 -1.99
N CYS A 583 -0.53 20.34 -1.99
CA CYS A 583 -0.20 19.61 -0.77
C CYS A 583 1.19 20.03 -0.28
N TRP A 584 1.32 20.44 0.98
CA TRP A 584 2.61 20.88 1.53
C TRP A 584 3.72 19.83 1.42
N PRO A 585 3.47 18.53 1.68
CA PRO A 585 4.50 17.52 1.48
C PRO A 585 5.05 17.47 0.04
N ASP A 586 4.20 17.64 -0.97
CA ASP A 586 4.60 17.71 -2.39
C ASP A 586 5.40 18.97 -2.69
N ILE A 587 4.95 20.12 -2.16
CA ILE A 587 5.62 21.41 -2.30
C ILE A 587 7.01 21.37 -1.70
N LEU A 588 7.19 20.73 -0.54
CA LEU A 588 8.45 20.73 0.21
C LEU A 588 9.49 19.83 -0.47
N ILE A 589 9.16 18.57 -0.74
CA ILE A 589 10.07 17.60 -1.39
C ILE A 589 10.25 17.90 -2.88
N GLY A 590 9.19 18.29 -3.57
CA GLY A 590 9.20 18.65 -4.98
C GLY A 590 9.65 17.51 -5.88
N ASP A 591 10.66 17.77 -6.72
CA ASP A 591 11.14 16.85 -7.75
C ASP A 591 12.25 15.90 -7.29
N LEU A 592 12.69 15.96 -6.03
CA LEU A 592 13.88 15.22 -5.59
C LEU A 592 13.56 13.80 -5.10
N PRO A 593 14.40 12.80 -5.42
CA PRO A 593 14.44 11.53 -4.70
C PRO A 593 14.52 11.76 -3.19
N HIS A 594 13.67 11.05 -2.44
CA HIS A 594 13.57 11.15 -0.99
C HIS A 594 13.80 9.77 -0.37
N ILE A 595 14.86 9.64 0.43
CA ILE A 595 15.25 8.40 1.11
C ILE A 595 14.99 8.57 2.62
N TYR A 596 14.53 7.52 3.29
CA TYR A 596 14.08 7.66 4.67
C TYR A 596 14.38 6.41 5.51
N PRO A 597 15.51 6.37 6.27
CA PRO A 597 15.72 5.35 7.28
C PRO A 597 14.63 5.40 8.35
N TYR A 598 14.02 4.25 8.64
CA TYR A 598 12.81 4.17 9.46
C TYR A 598 12.79 2.90 10.32
N ILE A 599 12.27 2.96 11.55
CA ILE A 599 12.21 1.79 12.43
C ILE A 599 11.25 0.71 11.88
N ILE A 600 11.69 -0.54 11.87
CA ILE A 600 10.98 -1.68 11.27
C ILE A 600 9.59 -1.94 11.86
N ASN A 601 9.35 -1.58 13.13
CA ASN A 601 8.10 -1.85 13.82
C ASN A 601 7.05 -0.72 13.67
N ASN A 602 7.36 0.38 13.00
CA ASN A 602 6.46 1.51 12.79
C ASN A 602 6.00 1.65 11.33
N VAL A 603 5.42 0.58 10.81
CA VAL A 603 4.90 0.52 9.43
C VAL A 603 3.83 1.58 9.18
N GLY A 604 2.95 1.82 10.16
CA GLY A 604 1.82 2.75 10.01
C GLY A 604 2.25 4.15 9.57
N GLU A 605 3.29 4.70 10.20
CA GLU A 605 3.81 6.03 9.85
C GLU A 605 4.77 5.99 8.66
N ALA A 606 5.52 4.91 8.47
CA ALA A 606 6.34 4.71 7.27
C ALA A 606 5.48 4.81 5.99
N LEU A 607 4.25 4.30 6.00
CA LEU A 607 3.31 4.43 4.87
C LEU A 607 2.89 5.88 4.63
N VAL A 608 2.74 6.69 5.69
CA VAL A 608 2.44 8.12 5.56
C VAL A 608 3.58 8.82 4.84
N ALA A 609 4.83 8.55 5.23
CA ALA A 609 6.01 9.08 4.53
C ALA A 609 6.08 8.60 3.06
N LYS A 610 5.84 7.32 2.78
CA LYS A 610 5.82 6.80 1.39
C LYS A 610 4.79 7.51 0.51
N ARG A 611 3.59 7.71 1.03
CA ARG A 611 2.43 8.16 0.23
C ARG A 611 2.26 9.68 0.21
N ARG A 612 2.81 10.39 1.20
CA ARG A 612 2.72 11.85 1.29
C ARG A 612 4.04 12.56 1.01
N SER A 613 5.20 11.96 1.23
CA SER A 613 6.48 12.62 0.93
C SER A 613 7.32 11.86 -0.10
N TYR A 614 6.76 10.82 -0.73
CA TYR A 614 7.43 9.98 -1.72
C TYR A 614 8.69 9.29 -1.17
N GLY A 615 8.76 9.07 0.15
CA GLY A 615 9.92 8.50 0.81
C GLY A 615 10.17 7.04 0.42
N VAL A 616 11.38 6.71 0.01
CA VAL A 616 11.86 5.34 -0.11
C VAL A 616 12.38 4.89 1.25
N ILE A 617 11.64 3.98 1.89
CA ILE A 617 11.95 3.53 3.23
C ILE A 617 13.16 2.59 3.20
N VAL A 618 14.08 2.79 4.14
CA VAL A 618 15.15 1.84 4.46
C VAL A 618 14.98 1.44 5.92
N SER A 619 14.40 0.26 6.17
CA SER A 619 14.10 -0.16 7.53
C SER A 619 15.38 -0.31 8.37
N HIS A 620 15.35 0.03 9.65
CA HIS A 620 16.37 -0.34 10.63
C HIS A 620 15.76 -1.12 11.80
N LEU A 621 16.58 -1.86 12.54
CA LEU A 621 16.13 -2.67 13.67
C LEU A 621 15.54 -1.80 14.79
N THR A 622 14.63 -2.40 15.56
CA THR A 622 14.32 -1.96 16.93
C THR A 622 15.53 -2.23 17.81
N PRO A 623 15.70 -1.56 18.97
CA PRO A 623 16.73 -1.95 19.93
C PRO A 623 16.69 -3.47 20.23
N PRO A 624 17.84 -4.07 20.62
CA PRO A 624 17.86 -5.45 21.06
C PRO A 624 16.99 -5.63 22.31
N PHE A 625 16.58 -6.87 22.59
CA PHE A 625 15.77 -7.21 23.75
C PHE A 625 16.55 -8.03 24.76
N THR A 626 16.20 -7.86 26.03
CA THR A 626 16.62 -8.71 27.16
C THR A 626 15.40 -9.00 28.04
N ASP A 627 15.49 -10.02 28.89
CA ASP A 627 14.53 -10.22 29.97
C ASP A 627 14.69 -9.09 31.01
N ALA A 628 13.58 -8.63 31.58
CA ALA A 628 13.60 -7.61 32.63
C ALA A 628 14.30 -8.09 33.90
N GLY A 629 14.19 -9.39 34.19
CA GLY A 629 14.65 -9.98 35.44
C GLY A 629 13.88 -9.44 36.65
N LEU A 630 14.29 -9.87 37.84
CA LEU A 630 13.84 -9.27 39.10
C LEU A 630 15.03 -8.57 39.76
N TYR A 631 14.76 -7.47 40.46
CA TYR A 631 15.80 -6.73 41.18
C TYR A 631 15.25 -6.16 42.48
N GLY A 632 16.14 -6.01 43.47
CA GLY A 632 15.82 -5.34 44.73
C GLY A 632 14.75 -6.08 45.54
N GLU A 633 13.64 -5.39 45.84
CA GLU A 633 12.57 -5.95 46.68
C GLU A 633 11.77 -7.05 45.97
N LEU A 634 11.67 -7.00 44.63
CA LEU A 634 10.97 -8.02 43.84
C LEU A 634 11.71 -9.37 43.83
N GLU A 635 13.04 -9.33 43.72
CA GLU A 635 13.89 -10.53 43.80
C GLU A 635 13.80 -11.15 45.20
N ARG A 636 13.83 -10.32 46.24
CA ARG A 636 13.65 -10.79 47.61
C ARG A 636 12.27 -11.38 47.88
N LEU A 637 11.22 -10.81 47.28
CA LEU A 637 9.87 -11.34 47.38
C LEU A 637 9.77 -12.71 46.69
N HIS A 638 10.41 -12.85 45.53
CA HIS A 638 10.52 -14.13 44.81
C HIS A 638 11.24 -15.20 45.63
N GLU A 639 12.36 -14.87 46.28
CA GLU A 639 13.06 -15.76 47.21
C GLU A 639 12.16 -16.23 48.37
N LEU A 640 11.37 -15.31 48.96
CA LEU A 640 10.44 -15.64 50.05
C LEU A 640 9.35 -16.61 49.61
N VAL A 641 8.82 -16.43 48.39
CA VAL A 641 7.82 -17.33 47.79
C VAL A 641 8.44 -18.71 47.55
N HIS A 642 9.66 -18.78 47.01
CA HIS A 642 10.38 -20.05 46.85
C HIS A 642 10.60 -20.76 48.19
N GLU A 643 11.07 -20.05 49.22
CA GLU A 643 11.26 -20.64 50.55
C GLU A 643 9.94 -21.17 51.12
N PHE A 644 8.82 -20.50 50.84
CA PHE A 644 7.49 -20.93 51.25
C PHE A 644 7.06 -22.24 50.55
N ASP A 645 7.32 -22.38 49.26
CA ASP A 645 6.97 -23.57 48.48
C ASP A 645 7.79 -24.80 48.89
N TYR A 646 9.09 -24.64 49.08
CA TYR A 646 10.01 -25.73 49.46
C TYR A 646 9.94 -26.13 50.94
N SER A 647 9.41 -25.28 51.81
CA SER A 647 9.31 -25.59 53.24
C SER A 647 8.32 -26.73 53.50
N GLU A 648 8.66 -27.68 54.37
CA GLU A 648 7.72 -28.69 54.90
C GLU A 648 7.27 -28.38 56.35
N ASP A 649 7.84 -27.34 56.98
CA ASP A 649 7.52 -26.94 58.35
C ASP A 649 6.36 -25.91 58.36
N GLU A 650 5.22 -26.30 58.93
CA GLU A 650 4.00 -25.49 59.00
C GLU A 650 4.17 -24.16 59.76
N LEU A 651 5.03 -24.12 60.80
CA LEU A 651 5.29 -22.88 61.53
C LEU A 651 6.12 -21.92 60.67
N LEU A 652 7.11 -22.45 59.95
CA LEU A 652 7.91 -21.67 59.01
C LEU A 652 7.05 -21.15 57.85
N LYS A 653 6.19 -22.00 57.26
CA LYS A 653 5.24 -21.56 56.22
C LYS A 653 4.33 -20.43 56.69
N HIS A 654 3.86 -20.49 57.93
CA HIS A 654 3.02 -19.41 58.47
C HIS A 654 3.76 -18.07 58.59
N GLU A 655 5.01 -18.07 59.05
CA GLU A 655 5.82 -16.84 59.13
C GLU A 655 6.27 -16.33 57.74
N LEU A 656 6.58 -17.23 56.80
CA LEU A 656 6.89 -16.87 55.42
C LEU A 656 5.68 -16.23 54.74
N ARG A 657 4.49 -16.83 54.86
CA ARG A 657 3.22 -16.26 54.37
C ARG A 657 2.98 -14.85 54.91
N ARG A 658 3.26 -14.62 56.20
CA ARG A 658 3.18 -13.29 56.79
C ARG A 658 4.19 -12.32 56.17
N SER A 659 5.43 -12.75 55.99
CA SER A 659 6.49 -11.94 55.37
C SER A 659 6.16 -11.58 53.91
N ILE A 660 5.64 -12.55 53.15
CA ILE A 660 5.16 -12.36 51.77
C ILE A 660 3.99 -11.36 51.75
N THR A 661 3.00 -11.54 52.62
CA THR A 661 1.85 -10.62 52.71
C THR A 661 2.29 -9.20 53.06
N ASP A 662 3.20 -9.05 54.03
CA ASP A 662 3.72 -7.75 54.44
C ASP A 662 4.51 -7.08 53.29
N ALA A 663 5.25 -7.85 52.49
CA ALA A 663 5.98 -7.36 51.31
C ALA A 663 5.02 -6.90 50.20
N VAL A 664 4.00 -7.70 49.86
CA VAL A 664 2.96 -7.33 48.88
C VAL A 664 2.29 -6.00 49.23
N ARG A 665 2.01 -5.78 50.52
CA ARG A 665 1.44 -4.50 50.99
C ARG A 665 2.42 -3.34 50.89
N GLN A 666 3.69 -3.56 51.28
CA GLN A 666 4.71 -2.51 51.24
C GLN A 666 5.00 -2.05 49.81
N MET A 667 4.91 -2.97 48.85
CA MET A 667 5.16 -2.73 47.43
C MET A 667 3.90 -2.30 46.64
N ASP A 668 2.75 -2.18 47.31
CA ASP A 668 1.45 -1.80 46.72
C ASP A 668 0.97 -2.72 45.59
N MET A 669 1.34 -4.01 45.64
CA MET A 669 1.05 -4.99 44.58
C MET A 669 -0.36 -5.58 44.64
N THR A 670 -1.21 -5.15 45.58
CA THR A 670 -2.57 -5.68 45.74
C THR A 670 -3.43 -5.40 44.51
N ALA A 671 -3.29 -4.22 43.90
CA ALA A 671 -4.01 -3.86 42.68
C ALA A 671 -3.54 -4.69 41.47
N ASP A 672 -2.24 -4.95 41.35
CA ASP A 672 -1.67 -5.78 40.27
C ASP A 672 -2.15 -7.24 40.36
N LEU A 673 -2.36 -7.75 41.57
CA LEU A 673 -2.90 -9.08 41.84
C LEU A 673 -4.43 -9.15 41.83
N GLY A 674 -5.14 -8.04 41.61
CA GLY A 674 -6.60 -7.99 41.66
C GLY A 674 -7.19 -8.24 43.06
N LEU A 675 -6.41 -7.98 44.12
CA LEU A 675 -6.79 -8.19 45.50
C LEU A 675 -7.33 -6.90 46.14
N ASP A 676 -8.30 -7.05 47.04
CA ASP A 676 -8.78 -5.94 47.86
C ASP A 676 -7.75 -5.61 48.95
N ALA A 677 -7.17 -4.41 48.87
CA ALA A 677 -6.18 -3.93 49.83
C ALA A 677 -6.73 -3.90 51.27
N GLU A 678 -8.00 -3.52 51.45
CA GLU A 678 -8.64 -3.47 52.78
C GLU A 678 -8.85 -4.88 53.35
N ALA A 679 -9.13 -5.87 52.48
CA ALA A 679 -9.32 -7.25 52.90
C ALA A 679 -8.04 -7.86 53.50
N LEU A 680 -6.86 -7.43 53.03
CA LEU A 680 -5.60 -7.91 53.59
C LEU A 680 -5.34 -7.34 54.99
N ASP A 681 -5.89 -6.19 55.42
CA ASP A 681 -5.61 -5.66 56.77
C ASP A 681 -5.92 -6.66 57.91
N ASP A 682 -6.92 -7.53 57.69
CA ASP A 682 -7.41 -8.49 58.68
C ASP A 682 -6.99 -9.95 58.42
N ARG A 683 -6.24 -10.26 57.35
CA ARG A 683 -5.77 -11.63 57.04
C ARG A 683 -4.43 -11.69 56.29
N LEU A 684 -3.91 -12.90 56.15
CA LEU A 684 -2.75 -13.18 55.29
C LEU A 684 -3.21 -13.66 53.91
N LEU A 685 -2.30 -13.61 52.93
CA LEU A 685 -2.50 -14.25 51.63
C LEU A 685 -2.72 -15.75 51.81
N ASP A 686 -3.67 -16.32 51.08
CA ASP A 686 -3.83 -17.77 51.01
C ASP A 686 -2.90 -18.40 49.96
N ASP A 687 -2.94 -19.73 49.84
CA ASP A 687 -2.04 -20.47 48.94
C ASP A 687 -2.32 -20.16 47.46
N GLU A 688 -3.59 -19.92 47.09
CA GLU A 688 -3.95 -19.59 45.71
C GLU A 688 -3.45 -18.17 45.36
N GLU A 689 -3.53 -17.24 46.29
CA GLU A 689 -3.01 -15.87 46.13
C GLU A 689 -1.47 -15.82 46.10
N ILE A 690 -0.78 -16.70 46.84
CA ILE A 690 0.68 -16.84 46.75
C ILE A 690 1.09 -17.40 45.39
N VAL A 691 0.36 -18.39 44.85
CA VAL A 691 0.59 -18.90 43.49
C VAL A 691 0.36 -17.81 42.44
N LEU A 692 -0.68 -16.98 42.60
CA LEU A 692 -0.93 -15.83 41.73
C LEU A 692 0.23 -14.83 41.78
N LEU A 693 0.73 -14.51 42.97
CA LEU A 693 1.90 -13.66 43.16
C LEU A 693 3.13 -14.26 42.48
N HIS A 694 3.38 -15.57 42.64
CA HIS A 694 4.52 -16.24 42.05
C HIS A 694 4.48 -16.15 40.52
N ASN A 695 3.33 -16.41 39.91
CA ASN A 695 3.12 -16.27 38.48
C ASN A 695 3.31 -14.83 38.02
N CYS A 696 2.81 -13.84 38.77
CA CYS A 696 3.02 -12.43 38.48
C CYS A 696 4.52 -12.07 38.48
N LEU A 697 5.28 -12.57 39.46
CA LEU A 697 6.74 -12.37 39.53
C LEU A 697 7.47 -13.03 38.36
N HIS A 698 7.05 -14.23 37.94
CA HIS A 698 7.60 -14.88 36.74
C HIS A 698 7.29 -14.10 35.46
N GLU A 699 6.05 -13.63 35.29
CA GLU A 699 5.65 -12.80 34.14
C GLU A 699 6.48 -11.50 34.07
N LEU A 700 6.73 -10.85 35.21
CA LEU A 700 7.60 -9.68 35.29
C LEU A 700 9.06 -10.02 34.97
N LYS A 701 9.59 -11.12 35.52
CA LYS A 701 10.96 -11.58 35.31
C LYS A 701 11.24 -11.83 33.82
N ASP A 702 10.31 -12.50 33.13
CA ASP A 702 10.46 -12.97 31.75
C ASP A 702 9.96 -11.96 30.70
N GLN A 703 9.51 -10.78 31.15
CA GLN A 703 9.07 -9.73 30.25
C GLN A 703 10.24 -9.22 29.41
N HIS A 704 10.09 -9.28 28.08
CA HIS A 704 11.11 -8.77 27.17
C HIS A 704 11.06 -7.24 27.11
N ILE A 705 12.17 -6.60 27.45
CA ILE A 705 12.35 -5.14 27.42
C ILE A 705 13.51 -4.74 26.49
N PRO A 706 13.50 -3.52 25.92
CA PRO A 706 14.63 -3.02 25.14
C PRO A 706 15.92 -2.89 25.97
N ASP A 707 17.02 -3.45 25.47
CA ASP A 707 18.37 -3.34 26.01
C ASP A 707 19.11 -2.14 25.35
N GLY A 708 18.70 -0.94 25.74
CA GLY A 708 19.24 0.31 25.21
C GLY A 708 18.59 0.76 23.90
N LEU A 709 19.40 1.24 22.96
CA LEU A 709 18.95 1.83 21.70
C LEU A 709 19.75 1.29 20.51
N HIS A 710 19.09 1.21 19.34
CA HIS A 710 19.73 0.76 18.11
C HIS A 710 20.72 1.80 17.58
N VAL A 711 21.80 1.34 16.95
CA VAL A 711 22.74 2.18 16.20
C VAL A 711 22.90 1.58 14.80
N ILE A 712 22.50 2.30 13.77
CA ILE A 712 22.67 1.85 12.37
C ILE A 712 24.15 1.60 12.10
N GLY A 713 24.46 0.41 11.58
CA GLY A 713 25.83 -0.02 11.29
C GLY A 713 26.62 -0.58 12.47
N ARG A 714 26.05 -0.62 13.69
CA ARG A 714 26.67 -1.29 14.84
C ARG A 714 26.07 -2.69 15.00
N PRO A 715 26.87 -3.77 14.90
CA PRO A 715 26.44 -5.12 15.25
C PRO A 715 25.85 -5.18 16.66
N TYR A 716 24.88 -6.07 16.87
CA TYR A 716 24.47 -6.45 18.21
C TYR A 716 25.56 -7.28 18.87
N GLU A 717 25.70 -7.10 20.18
CA GLU A 717 26.55 -7.97 20.97
C GLU A 717 25.96 -9.39 20.99
N GLU A 718 26.79 -10.39 21.27
CA GLU A 718 26.40 -11.80 21.23
C GLU A 718 25.21 -12.12 22.14
N ASP A 719 25.23 -11.58 23.37
CA ASP A 719 24.13 -11.72 24.33
C ASP A 719 22.82 -11.08 23.83
N GLN A 720 22.93 -9.94 23.14
CA GLN A 720 21.78 -9.23 22.57
C GLN A 720 21.14 -10.01 21.42
N ILE A 721 21.97 -10.64 20.57
CA ILE A 721 21.50 -11.55 19.51
C ILE A 721 20.82 -12.76 20.14
N ARG A 722 21.45 -13.40 21.13
CA ARG A 722 20.92 -14.58 21.82
C ARG A 722 19.57 -14.30 22.45
N ASN A 723 19.46 -13.25 23.27
CA ASN A 723 18.21 -12.87 23.95
C ASN A 723 17.11 -12.49 22.96
N THR A 724 17.42 -11.67 21.96
CA THR A 724 16.42 -11.23 20.97
C THR A 724 15.95 -12.41 20.11
N ALA A 725 16.87 -13.25 19.62
CA ALA A 725 16.52 -14.42 18.81
C ALA A 725 15.70 -15.45 19.61
N ALA A 726 15.95 -15.60 20.91
CA ALA A 726 15.16 -16.48 21.78
C ALA A 726 13.71 -15.98 21.87
N GLY A 727 13.53 -14.68 22.10
CA GLY A 727 12.22 -14.05 22.10
C GLY A 727 11.49 -14.14 20.75
N MET A 728 12.22 -14.15 19.63
CA MET A 728 11.65 -14.32 18.28
C MET A 728 11.00 -15.70 18.05
N LEU A 729 11.33 -16.70 18.86
CA LEU A 729 10.69 -18.03 18.80
C LEU A 729 9.28 -18.02 19.42
N GLY A 730 9.04 -17.10 20.37
CA GLY A 730 7.74 -16.85 20.98
C GLY A 730 7.09 -18.05 21.67
N SER A 731 5.80 -17.90 22.00
CA SER A 731 5.04 -18.94 22.72
C SER A 731 4.87 -20.24 21.94
N ARG A 732 4.73 -20.18 20.61
CA ARG A 732 4.64 -21.39 19.77
C ARG A 732 5.94 -22.18 19.74
N GLY A 733 7.07 -21.48 19.72
CA GLY A 733 8.37 -22.13 19.86
C GLY A 733 8.48 -22.84 21.20
N TRP A 734 8.03 -22.18 22.27
CA TRP A 734 7.97 -22.79 23.59
C TRP A 734 7.05 -24.02 23.66
N GLU A 735 5.83 -23.95 23.13
CA GLU A 735 4.89 -25.09 23.06
C GLU A 735 5.53 -26.29 22.33
N THR A 736 6.30 -26.03 21.28
CA THR A 736 7.02 -27.07 20.53
C THR A 736 8.13 -27.70 21.37
N VAL A 737 8.88 -26.89 22.13
CA VAL A 737 9.89 -27.37 23.07
C VAL A 737 9.26 -28.23 24.18
N GLN A 738 8.13 -27.80 24.74
CA GLN A 738 7.42 -28.59 25.75
C GLN A 738 6.94 -29.94 25.17
N ALA A 739 6.38 -29.92 23.96
CA ALA A 739 5.90 -31.12 23.31
C ALA A 739 7.03 -32.13 23.01
N VAL A 740 8.21 -31.65 22.58
CA VAL A 740 9.34 -32.54 22.31
C VAL A 740 9.94 -33.11 23.59
N LEU A 741 10.09 -32.30 24.65
CA LEU A 741 10.60 -32.77 25.94
C LEU A 741 9.64 -33.78 26.62
N ALA A 742 8.33 -33.58 26.47
CA ALA A 742 7.33 -34.50 26.99
C ALA A 742 7.38 -35.90 26.33
N ALA A 743 7.93 -36.01 25.11
CA ALA A 743 8.07 -37.30 24.42
C ALA A 743 9.02 -38.29 25.13
N GLU A 744 9.93 -37.80 25.99
CA GLU A 744 10.84 -38.62 26.79
C GLU A 744 10.20 -39.15 28.09
N GLY A 745 9.01 -38.67 28.46
CA GLY A 745 8.33 -39.06 29.70
C GLY A 745 8.92 -38.46 30.99
N GLU A 746 9.84 -37.50 30.86
CA GLU A 746 10.37 -36.70 31.97
C GLU A 746 9.38 -35.60 32.36
N PRO A 747 9.24 -35.27 33.67
CA PRO A 747 8.48 -34.09 34.07
C PRO A 747 9.15 -32.86 33.47
N LEU A 748 8.35 -32.01 32.83
CA LEU A 748 8.81 -30.68 32.40
C LEU A 748 9.43 -29.99 33.64
N PRO A 749 10.63 -29.39 33.55
CA PRO A 749 11.09 -28.46 34.57
C PRO A 749 10.00 -27.43 34.83
N ASP A 750 9.93 -26.82 36.02
CA ASP A 750 8.89 -25.84 36.34
C ASP A 750 8.80 -24.79 35.21
N ALA A 751 7.80 -24.96 34.35
CA ALA A 751 7.98 -24.70 32.93
C ALA A 751 7.90 -23.21 32.62
N ALA A 752 7.30 -22.44 33.53
CA ALA A 752 7.30 -20.99 33.48
C ALA A 752 8.66 -20.42 33.90
N GLU A 753 9.25 -20.90 35.00
CA GLU A 753 10.40 -20.24 35.64
C GLU A 753 11.67 -20.22 34.77
N ARG A 754 11.82 -21.21 33.88
CA ARG A 754 13.04 -21.46 33.08
C ARG A 754 12.84 -21.36 31.58
N GLN A 755 11.70 -20.83 31.12
CA GLN A 755 11.37 -20.74 29.71
C GLN A 755 12.46 -19.99 28.90
N SER A 756 12.80 -18.77 29.31
CA SER A 756 13.79 -17.94 28.60
C SER A 756 15.16 -18.62 28.57
N ASP A 757 15.60 -19.27 29.65
CA ASP A 757 16.88 -19.97 29.73
C ASP A 757 16.96 -21.16 28.78
N ILE A 758 15.91 -21.99 28.76
CA ILE A 758 15.85 -23.17 27.88
C ILE A 758 15.87 -22.73 26.41
N MET A 759 15.16 -21.66 26.05
CA MET A 759 15.12 -21.14 24.68
C MET A 759 16.46 -20.53 24.24
N ARG A 760 17.18 -19.86 25.15
CA ARG A 760 18.53 -19.33 24.87
C ARG A 760 19.54 -20.44 24.65
N GLN A 761 19.54 -21.47 25.48
CA GLN A 761 20.44 -22.60 25.30
C GLN A 761 20.13 -23.42 24.04
N LEU A 762 18.85 -23.51 23.65
CA LEU A 762 18.48 -24.10 22.37
C LEU A 762 19.18 -23.39 21.21
N LEU A 763 19.21 -22.05 21.23
CA LEU A 763 19.93 -21.26 20.23
C LEU A 763 21.44 -21.53 20.24
N ASP A 764 22.06 -21.58 21.43
CA ASP A 764 23.49 -21.84 21.56
C ASP A 764 23.85 -23.22 20.98
N SER A 765 23.03 -24.25 21.28
CA SER A 765 23.23 -25.60 20.75
C SER A 765 23.20 -25.67 19.21
N VAL A 766 22.34 -24.84 18.58
CA VAL A 766 22.20 -24.78 17.12
C VAL A 766 23.32 -23.97 16.48
N ARG A 767 23.81 -22.92 17.15
CA ARG A 767 24.85 -22.02 16.62
C ARG A 767 26.27 -22.57 16.80
N GLU A 768 26.58 -23.07 17.98
CA GLU A 768 27.95 -23.42 18.40
C GLU A 768 28.24 -24.93 18.31
N GLY A 769 27.20 -25.76 18.27
CA GLY A 769 27.31 -27.22 18.23
C GLY A 769 27.68 -27.86 19.57
N GLU A 770 28.05 -27.08 20.59
CA GLU A 770 28.19 -27.47 22.00
C GLU A 770 27.69 -26.32 22.89
N PRO A 771 26.97 -26.59 23.99
CA PRO A 771 26.55 -25.54 24.93
C PRO A 771 27.76 -24.86 25.58
N SER A 772 27.76 -23.54 25.66
CA SER A 772 28.87 -22.76 26.25
C SER A 772 29.07 -23.11 27.74
N GLU A 773 30.33 -23.36 28.14
CA GLU A 773 30.70 -23.59 29.56
C GLU A 773 30.71 -22.25 30.32
N ILE A 774 29.60 -21.91 30.95
CA ILE A 774 29.52 -20.85 31.97
C ILE A 774 28.98 -21.49 33.27
N GLY A 775 29.54 -21.08 34.41
CA GLY A 775 29.50 -21.87 35.64
C GLY A 775 28.28 -21.63 36.53
N GLY A 776 27.57 -22.72 36.83
CA GLY A 776 26.53 -22.82 37.87
C GLY A 776 25.98 -24.25 37.93
N SER A 777 25.45 -24.69 39.09
CA SER A 777 24.87 -26.04 39.22
C SER A 777 23.61 -26.24 38.36
N ASP A 778 22.86 -25.17 38.14
CA ASP A 778 21.59 -25.19 37.43
C ASP A 778 21.79 -25.05 35.91
N GLU A 779 22.81 -24.29 35.49
CA GLU A 779 23.22 -24.20 34.07
C GLU A 779 23.82 -25.52 33.55
N GLU A 780 24.59 -26.26 34.35
CA GLU A 780 25.10 -27.59 33.98
C GLU A 780 23.96 -28.62 33.76
N GLU A 781 22.85 -28.49 34.49
CA GLU A 781 21.68 -29.36 34.33
C GLU A 781 20.88 -28.99 33.07
N LEU A 782 20.69 -27.69 32.82
CA LEU A 782 20.02 -27.18 31.63
C LEU A 782 20.84 -27.44 30.34
N ALA A 783 22.18 -27.33 30.40
CA ALA A 783 23.06 -27.65 29.26
C ALA A 783 22.94 -29.11 28.78
N ARG A 784 22.48 -30.03 29.66
CA ARG A 784 22.17 -31.41 29.29
C ARG A 784 20.87 -31.55 28.49
N ILE A 785 20.04 -30.51 28.41
CA ILE A 785 18.78 -30.51 27.64
C ILE A 785 19.05 -30.50 26.14
N TRP A 786 20.01 -29.71 25.66
CA TRP A 786 20.18 -29.45 24.23
C TRP A 786 21.47 -30.01 23.61
N THR A 787 22.04 -31.07 24.17
CA THR A 787 23.19 -31.74 23.54
C THR A 787 22.83 -32.26 22.13
N PRO A 788 23.76 -32.24 21.15
CA PRO A 788 23.49 -32.73 19.79
C PRO A 788 22.93 -34.16 19.78
N GLU A 789 23.45 -35.04 20.64
CA GLU A 789 22.96 -36.41 20.80
C GLU A 789 21.52 -36.47 21.31
N ARG A 790 21.17 -35.60 22.28
CA ARG A 790 19.81 -35.55 22.83
C ARG A 790 18.83 -34.92 21.84
N VAL A 791 19.22 -33.87 21.11
CA VAL A 791 18.39 -33.28 20.03
C VAL A 791 18.10 -34.34 18.96
N ALA A 792 19.11 -35.09 18.53
CA ALA A 792 18.91 -36.20 17.58
C ALA A 792 17.98 -37.28 18.14
N MET A 793 18.17 -37.66 19.41
CA MET A 793 17.30 -38.63 20.07
C MET A 793 15.84 -38.13 20.18
N LEU A 794 15.64 -36.87 20.59
CA LEU A 794 14.32 -36.22 20.70
C LEU A 794 13.58 -36.22 19.37
N LEU A 795 14.28 -35.94 18.27
CA LEU A 795 13.73 -36.02 16.91
C LEU A 795 13.35 -37.45 16.50
N ASP A 796 14.08 -38.46 16.98
CA ASP A 796 13.80 -39.87 16.70
C ASP A 796 12.62 -40.43 17.51
N VAL A 797 12.42 -39.95 18.75
CA VAL A 797 11.37 -40.46 19.66
C VAL A 797 10.05 -39.68 19.59
N ALA A 798 10.09 -38.41 19.18
CA ALA A 798 8.88 -37.58 19.06
C ALA A 798 7.95 -38.07 17.93
N GLU A 799 6.66 -37.77 18.04
CA GLU A 799 5.73 -38.01 16.94
C GLU A 799 6.14 -37.20 15.68
N PRO A 800 5.91 -37.71 14.45
CA PRO A 800 6.40 -37.07 13.23
C PRO A 800 6.03 -35.58 13.10
N GLU A 801 4.80 -35.20 13.48
CA GLU A 801 4.35 -33.81 13.41
C GLU A 801 5.11 -32.90 14.40
N VAL A 802 5.44 -33.41 15.60
CA VAL A 802 6.21 -32.68 16.62
C VAL A 802 7.68 -32.61 16.22
N ALA A 803 8.24 -33.69 15.68
CA ALA A 803 9.61 -33.71 15.16
C ALA A 803 9.80 -32.71 14.00
N ASP A 804 8.86 -32.67 13.06
CA ASP A 804 8.87 -31.70 11.95
C ASP A 804 8.76 -30.25 12.45
N ALA A 805 7.88 -29.98 13.42
CA ALA A 805 7.76 -28.67 14.04
C ALA A 805 9.04 -28.27 14.80
N PHE A 806 9.66 -29.20 15.51
CA PHE A 806 10.92 -28.96 16.22
C PHE A 806 12.09 -28.70 15.26
N GLN A 807 12.19 -29.42 14.14
CA GLN A 807 13.19 -29.11 13.10
C GLN A 807 12.99 -27.72 12.50
N GLN A 808 11.75 -27.31 12.24
CA GLN A 808 11.44 -25.95 11.78
C GLN A 808 11.83 -24.91 12.83
N LEU A 809 11.63 -25.20 14.12
CA LEU A 809 12.04 -24.33 15.21
C LEU A 809 13.55 -24.15 15.25
N LEU A 810 14.34 -25.23 15.12
CA LEU A 810 15.80 -25.18 15.07
C LEU A 810 16.29 -24.33 13.88
N SER A 811 15.68 -24.50 12.69
CA SER A 811 16.00 -23.68 11.51
C SER A 811 15.68 -22.21 11.77
N ALA A 812 14.48 -21.93 12.28
CA ALA A 812 14.05 -20.56 12.59
C ALA A 812 14.98 -19.90 13.63
N ALA A 813 15.43 -20.63 14.64
CA ALA A 813 16.38 -20.15 15.64
C ALA A 813 17.69 -19.68 15.00
N SER A 814 18.29 -20.50 14.14
CA SER A 814 19.51 -20.14 13.40
C SER A 814 19.30 -18.98 12.42
N GLU A 815 18.19 -18.98 11.68
CA GLU A 815 17.86 -17.95 10.69
C GLU A 815 17.62 -16.59 11.34
N ASN A 816 16.93 -16.57 12.49
CA ASN A 816 16.65 -15.37 13.26
C ASN A 816 17.95 -14.71 13.75
N ALA A 817 18.86 -15.48 14.33
CA ALA A 817 20.16 -14.97 14.77
C ALA A 817 20.97 -14.40 13.61
N ALA A 818 21.07 -15.13 12.49
CA ALA A 818 21.77 -14.67 11.29
C ALA A 818 21.14 -13.39 10.69
N ALA A 819 19.81 -13.26 10.73
CA ALA A 819 19.11 -12.07 10.26
C ALA A 819 19.39 -10.85 11.14
N LEU A 820 19.50 -11.02 12.47
CA LEU A 820 19.90 -9.96 13.39
C LEU A 820 21.36 -9.53 13.15
N GLU A 821 22.26 -10.48 12.93
CA GLU A 821 23.68 -10.22 12.62
C GLU A 821 23.86 -9.45 11.31
N ALA A 822 23.12 -9.82 10.27
CA ALA A 822 23.22 -9.20 8.94
C ALA A 822 22.61 -7.78 8.89
N SER A 823 21.64 -7.50 9.75
CA SER A 823 20.79 -6.29 9.70
C SER A 823 21.58 -4.97 9.75
N PRO A 824 22.51 -4.72 10.69
CA PRO A 824 23.23 -3.45 10.75
C PRO A 824 24.04 -3.12 9.49
N THR A 825 24.59 -4.13 8.81
CA THR A 825 25.29 -3.94 7.53
C THR A 825 24.29 -3.70 6.40
N ALA A 826 23.21 -4.48 6.34
CA ALA A 826 22.16 -4.34 5.34
C ALA A 826 21.47 -2.97 5.39
N GLU A 827 21.35 -2.35 6.57
CA GLU A 827 20.84 -0.98 6.74
C GLU A 827 21.68 0.06 6.01
N LEU A 828 23.00 0.01 6.21
CA LEU A 828 23.95 0.90 5.53
C LEU A 828 23.97 0.64 4.02
N ASP A 829 23.97 -0.63 3.61
CA ASP A 829 23.93 -1.04 2.19
C ASP A 829 22.64 -0.56 1.52
N GLY A 830 21.51 -0.62 2.21
CA GLY A 830 20.22 -0.10 1.75
C GLY A 830 20.26 1.41 1.52
N LEU A 831 20.85 2.18 2.45
CA LEU A 831 20.99 3.63 2.30
C LEU A 831 21.88 4.00 1.11
N VAL A 832 23.02 3.32 0.94
CA VAL A 832 23.92 3.51 -0.20
C VAL A 832 23.24 3.12 -1.51
N THR A 833 22.52 1.99 -1.53
CA THR A 833 21.79 1.52 -2.71
C THR A 833 20.71 2.53 -3.12
N ALA A 834 19.97 3.10 -2.17
CA ALA A 834 18.95 4.10 -2.45
C ALA A 834 19.57 5.39 -3.02
N LEU A 835 20.68 5.86 -2.43
CA LEU A 835 21.44 7.03 -2.93
C LEU A 835 22.22 6.76 -4.22
N ALA A 836 22.34 5.50 -4.63
CA ALA A 836 22.81 5.07 -5.94
C ALA A 836 21.70 4.99 -6.99
N GLY A 837 20.46 5.32 -6.62
CA GLY A 837 19.31 5.16 -7.53
C GLY A 837 19.04 3.69 -7.84
N GLY A 838 19.17 2.80 -6.85
CA GLY A 838 18.93 1.36 -6.95
C GLY A 838 17.58 0.92 -6.39
N PHE A 839 17.29 -0.37 -6.55
CA PHE A 839 16.09 -1.00 -5.99
C PHE A 839 16.28 -1.35 -4.51
N ILE A 840 15.32 -0.98 -3.67
CA ILE A 840 15.27 -1.42 -2.27
C ILE A 840 14.18 -2.48 -2.14
N ALA A 841 14.59 -3.69 -1.77
CA ALA A 841 13.69 -4.83 -1.68
C ALA A 841 12.54 -4.57 -0.69
N PRO A 842 11.29 -4.91 -1.05
CA PRO A 842 10.14 -4.72 -0.18
C PRO A 842 10.20 -5.65 1.04
N SER A 843 9.63 -5.22 2.17
CA SER A 843 9.45 -6.08 3.34
C SER A 843 8.18 -5.73 4.12
N SER A 844 7.56 -6.74 4.72
CA SER A 844 6.68 -6.49 5.85
C SER A 844 7.50 -5.92 7.01
N GLY A 845 6.94 -4.98 7.76
CA GLY A 845 7.50 -4.57 9.04
C GLY A 845 6.70 -5.13 10.21
N ALA A 846 7.29 -5.09 11.39
CA ALA A 846 6.72 -5.27 12.72
C ALA A 846 7.91 -5.40 13.70
N ASP A 847 7.60 -5.55 14.98
CA ASP A 847 8.62 -5.94 15.95
C ASP A 847 9.20 -7.33 15.58
N VAL A 848 10.51 -7.50 15.70
CA VAL A 848 11.19 -8.76 15.34
C VAL A 848 10.69 -9.92 16.20
N LEU A 849 10.29 -9.68 17.45
CA LEU A 849 9.71 -10.71 18.32
C LEU A 849 8.39 -11.27 17.78
N ARG A 850 7.64 -10.45 17.02
CA ARG A 850 6.32 -10.83 16.47
C ARG A 850 6.38 -11.23 14.99
N ASN A 851 7.31 -10.65 14.24
CA ASN A 851 7.52 -10.95 12.83
C ASN A 851 9.02 -11.12 12.56
N PRO A 852 9.60 -12.28 12.89
CA PRO A 852 11.01 -12.56 12.67
C PRO A 852 11.45 -12.35 11.21
N GLN A 853 10.57 -12.65 10.25
CA GLN A 853 10.78 -12.52 8.80
C GLN A 853 10.92 -11.07 8.32
N ALA A 854 10.65 -10.08 9.20
CA ALA A 854 10.93 -8.68 8.93
C ALA A 854 12.44 -8.35 9.01
N ALA A 855 13.24 -9.17 9.70
CA ALA A 855 14.69 -9.18 9.56
C ALA A 855 15.13 -10.07 8.37
N PRO A 856 16.27 -9.81 7.70
CA PRO A 856 17.15 -8.66 7.94
C PRO A 856 16.51 -7.33 7.51
N THR A 857 16.99 -6.24 8.12
CA THR A 857 16.57 -4.86 7.81
C THR A 857 17.28 -4.32 6.55
N GLY A 858 17.23 -3.02 6.30
CA GLY A 858 17.67 -2.41 5.04
C GLY A 858 16.64 -2.48 3.90
N ARG A 859 15.35 -2.74 4.21
CA ARG A 859 14.28 -3.01 3.23
C ARG A 859 13.19 -1.94 3.21
N ASN A 860 12.41 -1.90 2.14
CA ASN A 860 11.36 -0.91 1.91
C ASN A 860 10.02 -1.41 2.45
N LEU A 861 9.58 -0.84 3.57
CA LEU A 861 8.40 -1.30 4.30
C LEU A 861 7.11 -1.18 3.48
N TYR A 862 6.23 -2.18 3.57
CA TYR A 862 4.88 -2.16 3.01
C TYR A 862 3.80 -2.57 4.03
N SER A 863 2.54 -2.24 3.74
CA SER A 863 1.37 -2.66 4.50
C SER A 863 0.87 -4.05 4.11
N ILE A 864 -0.03 -4.64 4.90
CA ILE A 864 -0.78 -5.82 4.46
C ILE A 864 -1.88 -5.47 3.45
N ASN A 865 -2.33 -6.46 2.69
CA ASN A 865 -3.52 -6.32 1.87
C ASN A 865 -4.77 -6.26 2.76
N ALA A 866 -5.33 -5.06 2.94
CA ALA A 866 -6.51 -4.84 3.76
C ALA A 866 -7.74 -5.63 3.28
N GLU A 867 -7.83 -5.97 1.98
CA GLU A 867 -8.97 -6.75 1.46
C GLU A 867 -8.95 -8.20 1.94
N LEU A 868 -7.83 -8.71 2.46
CA LEU A 868 -7.75 -10.03 3.11
C LEU A 868 -8.11 -9.97 4.61
N THR A 869 -8.48 -8.79 5.13
CA THR A 869 -8.72 -8.56 6.56
C THR A 869 -10.21 -8.38 6.91
N PRO A 870 -10.65 -8.83 8.10
CA PRO A 870 -9.90 -9.68 9.04
C PRO A 870 -9.47 -10.99 8.37
N SER A 871 -8.32 -11.56 8.71
CA SER A 871 -7.92 -12.90 8.23
C SER A 871 -8.78 -14.00 8.88
N GLU A 872 -8.67 -15.26 8.45
CA GLU A 872 -9.41 -16.36 9.09
C GLU A 872 -8.94 -16.59 10.53
N GLU A 873 -7.64 -16.49 10.77
CA GLU A 873 -7.03 -16.59 12.09
C GLU A 873 -7.43 -15.40 12.96
N ALA A 874 -7.34 -14.18 12.41
CA ALA A 874 -7.75 -12.97 13.11
C ALA A 874 -9.25 -12.97 13.43
N TRP A 875 -10.08 -13.62 12.61
CA TRP A 875 -11.49 -13.82 12.91
C TRP A 875 -11.69 -14.63 14.19
N ARG A 876 -10.98 -15.76 14.33
CA ARG A 876 -11.05 -16.61 15.54
C ARG A 876 -10.59 -15.85 16.78
N VAL A 877 -9.46 -15.13 16.68
CA VAL A 877 -8.93 -14.31 17.77
C VAL A 877 -9.92 -13.21 18.16
N GLY A 878 -10.47 -12.48 17.18
CA GLY A 878 -11.43 -11.40 17.44
C GLY A 878 -12.74 -11.89 18.07
N VAL A 879 -13.23 -13.07 17.68
CA VAL A 879 -14.39 -13.71 18.33
C VAL A 879 -14.10 -14.00 19.79
N ASN A 880 -12.96 -14.63 20.09
CA ASN A 880 -12.57 -14.90 21.48
C ASN A 880 -12.44 -13.61 22.30
N MET A 881 -11.80 -12.57 21.76
CA MET A 881 -11.67 -11.27 22.44
C MET A 881 -13.03 -10.62 22.72
N ALA A 882 -13.99 -10.76 21.80
CA ALA A 882 -15.34 -10.23 22.00
C ALA A 882 -16.08 -11.02 23.08
N ASP A 883 -16.02 -12.34 23.03
CA ASP A 883 -16.70 -13.21 24.01
C ASP A 883 -16.11 -13.06 25.42
N SER A 884 -14.79 -12.87 25.55
CA SER A 884 -14.12 -12.58 26.85
C SER A 884 -14.64 -11.29 27.48
N ILE A 885 -14.63 -10.16 26.76
CA ILE A 885 -15.13 -8.88 27.29
C ILE A 885 -16.62 -8.96 27.68
N LEU A 886 -17.41 -9.70 26.90
CA LEU A 886 -18.82 -9.91 27.21
C LEU A 886 -19.02 -10.74 28.47
N ALA A 887 -18.24 -11.82 28.65
CA ALA A 887 -18.28 -12.67 29.82
C ALA A 887 -17.87 -11.90 31.08
N GLU A 888 -16.73 -11.20 31.03
CA GLU A 888 -16.23 -10.36 32.14
C GLU A 888 -17.25 -9.30 32.55
N HIS A 889 -17.85 -8.60 31.58
CA HIS A 889 -18.84 -7.56 31.89
C HIS A 889 -20.13 -8.16 32.46
N LEU A 890 -20.57 -9.30 31.94
CA LEU A 890 -21.76 -10.01 32.41
C LEU A 890 -21.56 -10.54 33.84
N GLU A 891 -20.38 -11.07 34.15
CA GLU A 891 -20.02 -11.54 35.49
C GLU A 891 -19.99 -10.37 36.49
N ALA A 892 -19.34 -9.27 36.13
CA ALA A 892 -19.22 -8.11 37.00
C ALA A 892 -20.53 -7.31 37.18
N ASN A 893 -21.42 -7.27 36.18
CA ASN A 893 -22.57 -6.35 36.16
C ASN A 893 -23.94 -7.04 36.04
N GLY A 894 -23.99 -8.36 35.82
CA GLY A 894 -25.22 -9.14 35.64
C GLY A 894 -25.98 -8.85 34.33
N GLN A 895 -25.42 -8.05 33.42
CA GLN A 895 -25.99 -7.74 32.11
C GLN A 895 -24.89 -7.53 31.07
N TYR A 896 -25.21 -7.72 29.78
CA TYR A 896 -24.29 -7.40 28.69
C TYR A 896 -24.10 -5.88 28.54
N PRO A 897 -22.92 -5.44 28.05
CA PRO A 897 -22.69 -4.03 27.78
C PRO A 897 -23.61 -3.58 26.64
N ARG A 898 -24.20 -2.38 26.78
CA ARG A 898 -25.03 -1.81 25.71
C ARG A 898 -24.20 -1.25 24.56
N ARG A 899 -23.00 -0.77 24.86
CA ARG A 899 -22.10 -0.11 23.92
C ARG A 899 -20.65 -0.32 24.32
N VAL A 900 -19.79 -0.54 23.33
CA VAL A 900 -18.32 -0.60 23.49
C VAL A 900 -17.67 0.43 22.57
N ALA A 901 -16.68 1.16 23.06
CA ALA A 901 -15.90 2.12 22.28
C ALA A 901 -14.55 1.52 21.87
N PHE A 902 -14.17 1.67 20.60
CA PHE A 902 -12.93 1.18 20.03
C PHE A 902 -12.10 2.33 19.47
N SER A 903 -10.78 2.25 19.64
CA SER A 903 -9.81 3.09 18.94
C SER A 903 -8.95 2.25 18.01
N LEU A 904 -9.06 2.47 16.70
CA LEU A 904 -8.34 1.70 15.68
C LEU A 904 -7.07 2.42 15.22
N TRP A 905 -5.95 1.70 15.35
CA TRP A 905 -4.60 2.15 15.02
C TRP A 905 -4.05 1.37 13.84
N GLY A 906 -3.40 2.05 12.88
CA GLY A 906 -2.87 1.40 11.68
C GLY A 906 -1.84 0.31 12.00
N GLY A 907 -0.94 0.58 12.96
CA GLY A 907 0.06 -0.41 13.39
C GLY A 907 -0.52 -1.63 14.10
N GLU A 908 -1.61 -1.49 14.88
CA GLU A 908 -2.30 -2.64 15.48
C GLU A 908 -2.98 -3.48 14.39
N PHE A 909 -3.70 -2.83 13.48
CA PHE A 909 -4.38 -3.48 12.37
C PHE A 909 -3.45 -4.35 11.51
N ILE A 910 -2.29 -3.81 11.15
CA ILE A 910 -1.28 -4.51 10.38
C ILE A 910 -0.74 -5.71 11.17
N ARG A 911 -0.43 -5.52 12.45
CA ARG A 911 0.13 -6.56 13.33
C ARG A 911 -0.86 -7.70 13.60
N SER A 912 -2.15 -7.39 13.82
CA SER A 912 -3.17 -8.37 14.18
C SER A 912 -3.91 -8.96 12.98
N ARG A 913 -3.60 -8.50 11.76
CA ARG A 913 -4.32 -8.84 10.53
C ARG A 913 -5.85 -8.61 10.65
N GLY A 914 -6.22 -7.57 11.40
CA GLY A 914 -7.60 -7.14 11.62
C GLY A 914 -8.34 -7.83 12.76
N ALA A 915 -7.68 -8.34 13.81
CA ALA A 915 -8.37 -9.03 14.92
C ALA A 915 -9.38 -8.12 15.64
N THR A 916 -9.04 -6.85 15.89
CA THR A 916 -9.99 -5.89 16.47
C THR A 916 -11.17 -5.58 15.54
N ILE A 917 -10.99 -5.65 14.22
CA ILE A 917 -12.12 -5.54 13.27
C ILE A 917 -13.03 -6.75 13.42
N ALA A 918 -12.47 -7.96 13.51
CA ALA A 918 -13.25 -9.16 13.77
C ALA A 918 -14.02 -9.08 15.10
N GLN A 919 -13.38 -8.56 16.15
CA GLN A 919 -14.02 -8.31 17.45
C GLN A 919 -15.23 -7.39 17.32
N ILE A 920 -15.08 -6.26 16.61
CA ILE A 920 -16.16 -5.31 16.33
C ILE A 920 -17.31 -5.98 15.57
N LEU A 921 -17.00 -6.67 14.48
CA LEU A 921 -17.99 -7.35 13.64
C LEU A 921 -18.76 -8.41 14.43
N HIS A 922 -18.07 -9.20 15.26
CA HIS A 922 -18.72 -10.19 16.11
C HIS A 922 -19.62 -9.54 17.15
N LEU A 923 -19.18 -8.48 17.85
CA LEU A 923 -19.99 -7.77 18.85
C LEU A 923 -21.35 -7.30 18.30
N ILE A 924 -21.37 -6.69 17.10
CA ILE A 924 -22.60 -6.27 16.42
C ILE A 924 -23.39 -7.45 15.81
N GLY A 925 -22.80 -8.64 15.76
CA GLY A 925 -23.43 -9.88 15.32
C GLY A 925 -23.42 -10.09 13.82
N VAL A 926 -22.31 -9.77 13.15
CA VAL A 926 -22.07 -10.07 11.73
C VAL A 926 -20.77 -10.85 11.56
N ARG A 927 -20.64 -11.59 10.45
CA ARG A 927 -19.40 -12.28 10.05
C ARG A 927 -18.96 -11.89 8.64
N PRO A 928 -17.65 -11.91 8.32
CA PRO A 928 -17.14 -11.58 6.99
C PRO A 928 -17.51 -12.64 5.94
N LYS A 929 -17.84 -12.20 4.73
CA LYS A 929 -17.94 -13.05 3.52
C LYS A 929 -16.64 -13.01 2.74
N ARG A 930 -16.16 -14.19 2.35
CA ARG A 930 -14.92 -14.35 1.57
C ARG A 930 -15.18 -14.92 0.19
N ASP A 931 -14.40 -14.48 -0.78
CA ASP A 931 -14.32 -15.15 -2.07
C ASP A 931 -13.35 -16.34 -2.03
N GLY A 932 -13.22 -17.07 -3.14
CA GLY A 932 -12.31 -18.23 -3.25
C GLY A 932 -10.82 -17.90 -3.14
N ARG A 933 -10.45 -16.62 -3.00
CA ARG A 933 -9.07 -16.15 -2.75
C ARG A 933 -8.88 -15.63 -1.32
N GLY A 934 -9.90 -15.78 -0.46
CA GLY A 934 -9.89 -15.30 0.93
C GLY A 934 -10.21 -13.81 1.09
N THR A 935 -10.51 -13.11 0.00
CA THR A 935 -10.81 -11.67 -0.01
C THR A 935 -12.15 -11.41 0.68
N VAL A 936 -12.14 -10.56 1.71
CA VAL A 936 -13.34 -10.10 2.41
C VAL A 936 -14.00 -8.99 1.61
N TYR A 937 -15.00 -9.38 0.80
CA TYR A 937 -15.72 -8.47 -0.07
C TYR A 937 -17.05 -7.99 0.52
N ASP A 938 -17.58 -8.67 1.54
CA ASP A 938 -18.84 -8.30 2.19
C ASP A 938 -18.94 -8.86 3.63
N VAL A 939 -20.06 -8.63 4.31
CA VAL A 939 -20.46 -9.22 5.59
C VAL A 939 -21.84 -9.87 5.49
N GLU A 940 -22.16 -10.75 6.44
CA GLU A 940 -23.52 -11.26 6.67
C GLU A 940 -23.89 -11.22 8.14
N ILE A 941 -25.19 -11.03 8.37
CA ILE A 941 -25.79 -11.03 9.69
C ILE A 941 -25.77 -12.46 10.25
N ILE A 942 -25.25 -12.62 11.47
CA ILE A 942 -25.39 -13.84 12.25
C ILE A 942 -26.82 -13.85 12.83
N PRO A 943 -27.64 -14.87 12.57
CA PRO A 943 -28.99 -14.98 13.14
C PRO A 943 -29.00 -14.90 14.66
N ALA A 944 -30.02 -14.27 15.26
CA ALA A 944 -30.08 -14.10 16.73
C ALA A 944 -30.03 -15.44 17.50
N GLU A 945 -30.63 -16.49 16.95
CA GLU A 945 -30.58 -17.86 17.51
C GLU A 945 -29.16 -18.44 17.50
N GLU A 946 -28.36 -18.14 16.46
CA GLU A 946 -26.96 -18.56 16.36
C GLU A 946 -26.06 -17.70 17.27
N LEU A 947 -26.34 -16.39 17.35
CA LEU A 947 -25.56 -15.44 18.15
C LEU A 947 -25.70 -15.68 19.66
N GLY A 948 -26.87 -16.14 20.12
CA GLY A 948 -27.10 -16.53 21.51
C GLY A 948 -27.07 -15.39 22.55
N ARG A 949 -26.95 -14.14 22.10
CA ARG A 949 -26.89 -12.93 22.94
C ARG A 949 -27.43 -11.71 22.20
N PRO A 950 -27.70 -10.59 22.89
CA PRO A 950 -27.97 -9.31 22.24
C PRO A 950 -26.79 -8.84 21.37
N ARG A 951 -27.11 -8.09 20.31
CA ARG A 951 -26.14 -7.33 19.54
C ARG A 951 -25.69 -6.13 20.36
N VAL A 952 -24.40 -5.85 20.39
CA VAL A 952 -23.81 -4.77 21.20
C VAL A 952 -23.45 -3.60 20.29
N ASP A 953 -23.89 -2.38 20.65
CA ASP A 953 -23.57 -1.16 19.90
C ASP A 953 -22.07 -0.86 19.97
N VAL A 954 -21.52 -0.24 18.94
CA VAL A 954 -20.09 0.07 18.86
C VAL A 954 -19.86 1.52 18.44
N VAL A 955 -18.90 2.17 19.09
CA VAL A 955 -18.40 3.47 18.66
C VAL A 955 -16.95 3.30 18.24
N VAL A 956 -16.68 3.50 16.95
CA VAL A 956 -15.35 3.28 16.38
C VAL A 956 -14.71 4.62 16.07
N GLN A 957 -13.59 4.90 16.74
CA GLN A 957 -12.70 6.01 16.44
C GLN A 957 -11.47 5.49 15.70
N THR A 958 -11.07 6.15 14.61
CA THR A 958 -9.90 5.74 13.83
C THR A 958 -8.82 6.79 13.84
N THR A 959 -7.56 6.37 13.91
CA THR A 959 -6.43 7.23 13.56
C THR A 959 -6.38 7.54 12.06
N GLY A 960 -5.70 8.61 11.68
CA GLY A 960 -5.43 8.91 10.25
C GLY A 960 -4.65 7.78 9.57
N GLN A 961 -3.69 7.17 10.28
CA GLN A 961 -2.92 6.02 9.80
C GLN A 961 -3.82 4.83 9.46
N PHE A 962 -4.79 4.49 10.31
CA PHE A 962 -5.71 3.39 10.05
C PHE A 962 -6.60 3.68 8.83
N ARG A 963 -7.12 4.91 8.72
CA ARG A 963 -7.90 5.34 7.55
C ARG A 963 -7.09 5.15 6.26
N ASP A 964 -5.82 5.52 6.27
CA ASP A 964 -4.97 5.48 5.08
C ASP A 964 -4.53 4.04 4.74
N ALA A 965 -4.41 3.16 5.73
CA ALA A 965 -4.07 1.75 5.53
C ALA A 965 -5.28 0.84 5.18
N ALA A 966 -6.47 1.16 5.70
CA ALA A 966 -7.60 0.24 5.74
C ALA A 966 -8.96 0.90 5.46
N ALA A 967 -9.02 1.94 4.60
CA ALA A 967 -10.26 2.64 4.27
C ALA A 967 -11.44 1.73 3.88
N SER A 968 -11.17 0.66 3.14
CA SER A 968 -12.20 -0.33 2.75
C SER A 968 -12.82 -1.04 3.96
N ARG A 969 -12.05 -1.23 5.03
CA ARG A 969 -12.52 -1.88 6.26
C ARG A 969 -13.39 -0.93 7.10
N ILE A 970 -13.11 0.37 7.05
CA ILE A 970 -14.02 1.38 7.64
C ILE A 970 -15.39 1.31 6.93
N ALA A 971 -15.39 1.28 5.60
CA ALA A 971 -16.63 1.15 4.83
C ALA A 971 -17.36 -0.17 5.12
N LEU A 972 -16.62 -1.26 5.34
CA LEU A 972 -17.21 -2.55 5.73
C LEU A 972 -17.87 -2.49 7.11
N ILE A 973 -17.24 -1.86 8.10
CA ILE A 973 -17.81 -1.66 9.44
C ILE A 973 -19.07 -0.79 9.37
N ASP A 974 -19.01 0.34 8.65
CA ASP A 974 -20.16 1.22 8.46
C ASP A 974 -21.34 0.49 7.81
N LYS A 975 -21.07 -0.26 6.73
CA LYS A 975 -22.07 -1.13 6.10
C LYS A 975 -22.67 -2.12 7.09
N ALA A 976 -21.84 -2.79 7.89
CA ALA A 976 -22.30 -3.76 8.89
C ALA A 976 -23.21 -3.13 9.94
N VAL A 977 -22.86 -1.94 10.44
CA VAL A 977 -23.68 -1.20 11.41
C VAL A 977 -25.03 -0.83 10.81
N GLN A 978 -25.06 -0.32 9.57
CA GLN A 978 -26.31 0.00 8.86
C GLN A 978 -27.19 -1.23 8.65
N MET A 979 -26.59 -2.35 8.20
CA MET A 979 -27.30 -3.62 8.00
C MET A 979 -27.94 -4.14 9.29
N VAL A 980 -27.25 -4.03 10.43
CA VAL A 980 -27.78 -4.46 11.73
C VAL A 980 -28.86 -3.49 12.24
N ALA A 981 -28.71 -2.18 12.02
CA ALA A 981 -29.68 -1.18 12.45
C ALA A 981 -31.03 -1.27 11.73
N GLU A 982 -31.07 -1.87 10.53
CA GLU A 982 -32.30 -2.10 9.76
C GLU A 982 -33.05 -3.38 10.17
N LEU A 983 -32.49 -4.19 11.07
CA LEU A 983 -33.17 -5.39 11.57
C LEU A 983 -34.40 -5.03 12.42
N PRO A 984 -35.50 -5.79 12.31
CA PRO A 984 -36.66 -5.63 13.16
C PRO A 984 -36.44 -6.32 14.53
N GLU A 985 -35.31 -6.04 15.20
CA GLU A 985 -34.85 -6.66 16.45
C GLU A 985 -34.50 -5.63 17.54
#